data_AF-A0A8T5QVW0-F1
#
_entry.id   AF-A0A8T5QVW0-F1
#
_cell.length_a   1.000
_cell.length_b   1.000
_cell.length_c   1.000
_cell.angle_alpha   90.00
_cell.angle_beta   90.00
_cell.angle_gamma   90.00
#
_symmetry.space_group_name_H-M   'P 1'
#
loop_
_entity.id
_entity.type
_entity.pdbx_description
1 polymer ?
#
loop_
_entity_poly.entity_id
_entity_poly.type
_entity_poly.pdbx_seq_one_letter_code
_entity_poly.pdbx_strand_id
1 'polypeptide(L)'
;MEKPFTRSQNIKILNPTFKKWFFSNFEDFTEPQKYSIYTIHSRENILVSSPTGSGKTLSAFGAILNELVDLDEKDKLEDKIYCVYISPLKALSNDIERNLLSPLKEIQELSEKELKLRVGVRTGDTSQSDKVKMTKNPPHILITTPESLAIMLSSPKFRDNLKDVQWTIVDEIHSLAENKRGVHLSLSLERLQELSPGMTRVGLSATVSPLDKVANYLVGTNRKCKIVDVQYIKEYDFEVLSPVEDFMNVSQEHLHEKLYELINKLIQEHKTTLVFTNTRAATERIVHNLKNKFPKQYKNNIENEDEVYSTIGAHHGSLSKKHRLDLENNLKQGKMKCVVCSTSLELGIDIGSIDLVICLGSPKSVARLLQRAGRAGHSIHKETKARIIVLDRDDLIECSVMVKSALEKKIDRIHIPKNCLDVLSQQIVGMVTDEERQIEDLYKLIKNSYCYSDLDKNDYYEIINYLAGEYAKLEERHVYAKIWKNEDGSLKRRGKMTRVIYMTNIGTIPDETSIKVKMGETIIGTIEESFLERLKPGDIFVLGGDIYQFRYSKGTTAFVKGSISRPPTVPSWFSEQLPLSFDLANDIGRFRRLMNEYFESKANKKDVLDFINEYLYVDNKASNAIFKYMKEQYDFCKIIPNDKRILIENYHGEDDKKIVFHTLFGRKVNDCLSRAIAFSLSITQKRDVEVGINDNGFYISYEKPVNVLAVLKQITPDNIEKVMIHAIEKSEVLKRRFRHCAGRSLMILRNYMGREKNVGRQQVASMILMKVLKEINPNFPILKEAKREVLEDLMNLKDATEIIRKINEKEIVFEEIITKIPSPFAFNLILQGHLDILKMEDKIEFLKRMHSMVLAKISISNKSGKNTSKNLLEDSETVLKHVKFEDKSVEKFKDYNDLSDIQTILLEYAGKIRKIPIYFRKELFAIIKGKKIEKVNEEFIEKVREHKDLIIKEWPSELSNFIFTYINERENFDMKKYIKNREEDPNLKKELNKEEIIDGLRLVARRQKLDDDVKSELIQSVSSKIKLSEDTKKWIDGFVNGTIPKYCSDLVYQFLVGLNKK
;
A
#
# COMPACT_ATOMS: atom_id res chain seq x y z
N MET A 1 -4.97 -17.52 32.91
CA MET A 1 -4.42 -16.21 33.27
C MET A 1 -4.19 -16.19 34.76
N GLU A 2 -3.04 -15.68 35.22
CA GLU A 2 -2.89 -15.37 36.65
C GLU A 2 -3.94 -14.34 37.06
N LYS A 3 -4.42 -14.38 38.31
CA LYS A 3 -5.40 -13.40 38.80
C LYS A 3 -4.73 -12.02 38.97
N PRO A 4 -5.45 -10.91 38.75
CA PRO A 4 -4.92 -9.58 39.03
C PRO A 4 -4.65 -9.44 40.53
N PHE A 5 -3.72 -8.56 40.91
CA PHE A 5 -3.54 -8.22 42.32
C PHE A 5 -4.76 -7.45 42.81
N THR A 6 -5.18 -7.75 44.04
CA THR A 6 -6.32 -7.08 44.67
C THR A 6 -6.02 -5.60 44.87
N ARG A 7 -7.07 -4.77 44.92
CA ARG A 7 -6.97 -3.34 45.23
C ARG A 7 -6.17 -3.10 46.52
N SER A 8 -6.40 -3.90 47.56
CA SER A 8 -5.67 -3.80 48.84
C SER A 8 -4.17 -4.06 48.68
N GLN A 9 -3.77 -5.06 47.88
CA GLN A 9 -2.35 -5.34 47.61
C GLN A 9 -1.67 -4.18 46.87
N ASN A 10 -2.29 -3.65 45.82
CA ASN A 10 -1.74 -2.51 45.09
C ASN A 10 -1.67 -1.24 45.96
N ILE A 11 -2.70 -0.95 46.75
CA ILE A 11 -2.70 0.23 47.64
C ILE A 11 -1.60 0.15 48.71
N LYS A 12 -1.30 -1.05 49.23
CA LYS A 12 -0.31 -1.24 50.30
C LYS A 12 1.11 -0.84 49.91
N ILE A 13 1.45 -0.91 48.62
CA ILE A 13 2.80 -0.59 48.12
C ILE A 13 2.94 0.87 47.66
N LEU A 14 1.84 1.63 47.64
CA LEU A 14 1.89 3.03 47.22
C LEU A 14 2.40 3.94 48.33
N ASN A 15 3.35 4.80 48.00
CA ASN A 15 3.79 5.95 48.77
C ASN A 15 2.57 6.87 49.06
N PRO A 16 2.47 7.49 50.26
CA PRO A 16 1.33 8.31 50.64
C PRO A 16 1.01 9.46 49.67
N THR A 17 2.03 10.18 49.20
CA THR A 17 1.88 11.34 48.31
C THR A 17 1.42 10.89 46.93
N PHE A 18 2.08 9.87 46.36
CA PHE A 18 1.67 9.30 45.08
C PHE A 18 0.26 8.70 45.15
N LYS A 19 -0.07 8.00 46.23
CA LYS A 19 -1.41 7.45 46.48
C LYS A 19 -2.48 8.55 46.49
N LYS A 20 -2.23 9.65 47.20
CA LYS A 20 -3.16 10.79 47.28
C LYS A 20 -3.39 11.39 45.90
N TRP A 21 -2.33 11.62 45.13
CA TRP A 21 -2.41 12.10 43.74
C TRP A 21 -3.18 11.14 42.83
N PHE A 22 -2.92 9.84 42.93
CA PHE A 22 -3.55 8.86 42.06
C PHE A 22 -5.06 8.83 42.27
N PHE A 23 -5.52 8.76 43.53
CA PHE A 23 -6.94 8.70 43.85
C PHE A 23 -7.67 10.05 43.81
N SER A 24 -6.96 11.18 43.67
CA SER A 24 -7.59 12.47 43.34
C SER A 24 -7.88 12.61 41.85
N ASN A 25 -7.15 11.89 41.00
CA ASN A 25 -7.28 11.96 39.54
C ASN A 25 -8.04 10.77 38.93
N PHE A 26 -7.99 9.61 39.58
CA PHE A 26 -8.57 8.36 39.08
C PHE A 26 -9.41 7.67 40.17
N GLU A 27 -10.56 7.13 39.77
CA GLU A 27 -11.47 6.46 40.70
C GLU A 27 -10.88 5.15 41.27
N ASP A 28 -10.29 4.31 40.40
CA ASP A 28 -9.59 3.08 40.80
C ASP A 28 -8.54 2.69 39.75
N PHE A 29 -7.75 1.65 40.06
CA PHE A 29 -6.81 1.07 39.10
C PHE A 29 -7.55 0.44 37.91
N THR A 30 -7.04 0.70 36.72
CA THR A 30 -7.46 -0.01 35.51
C THR A 30 -7.00 -1.46 35.54
N GLU A 31 -7.62 -2.36 34.79
CA GLU A 31 -7.18 -3.76 34.72
C GLU A 31 -5.68 -3.93 34.43
N PRO A 32 -5.08 -3.32 33.38
CA PRO A 32 -3.63 -3.47 33.17
C PRO A 32 -2.81 -2.94 34.35
N GLN A 33 -3.28 -1.90 35.06
CA GLN A 33 -2.62 -1.39 36.28
C GLN A 33 -2.68 -2.38 37.44
N LYS A 34 -3.82 -3.07 37.64
CA LYS A 34 -3.98 -4.09 38.69
C LYS A 34 -2.98 -5.25 38.55
N TYR A 35 -2.59 -5.60 37.33
CA TYR A 35 -1.55 -6.61 37.09
C TYR A 35 -0.13 -6.03 37.19
N SER A 36 0.08 -4.81 36.69
CA SER A 36 1.43 -4.29 36.44
C SER A 36 2.06 -3.59 37.63
N ILE A 37 1.32 -2.78 38.40
CA ILE A 37 1.92 -1.90 39.41
C ILE A 37 2.69 -2.72 40.45
N TYR A 38 2.05 -3.73 41.04
CA TYR A 38 2.72 -4.63 41.98
C TYR A 38 3.85 -5.44 41.34
N THR A 39 3.64 -6.00 40.14
CA THR A 39 4.67 -6.79 39.44
C THR A 39 5.95 -5.98 39.19
N ILE A 40 5.80 -4.73 38.74
CA ILE A 40 6.92 -3.83 38.45
C ILE A 40 7.62 -3.38 39.73
N HIS A 41 6.86 -3.10 40.80
CA HIS A 41 7.39 -2.82 42.13
C HIS A 41 8.23 -4.01 42.65
N SER A 42 7.76 -5.25 42.45
CA SER A 42 8.45 -6.49 42.82
C SER A 42 9.63 -6.88 41.92
N ARG A 43 10.02 -6.03 40.96
CA ARG A 43 11.17 -6.24 40.06
C ARG A 43 11.02 -7.44 39.11
N GLU A 44 9.80 -7.77 38.73
CA GLU A 44 9.53 -8.82 37.76
C GLU A 44 9.34 -8.25 36.35
N ASN A 45 9.98 -8.86 35.34
CA ASN A 45 9.78 -8.45 33.95
C ASN A 45 8.34 -8.72 33.53
N ILE A 46 7.76 -7.80 32.76
CA ILE A 46 6.36 -7.88 32.36
C ILE A 46 6.15 -7.39 30.93
N LEU A 47 5.29 -8.08 30.18
CA LEU A 47 4.73 -7.63 28.91
C LEU A 47 3.24 -7.38 29.10
N VAL A 48 2.81 -6.13 28.95
CA VAL A 48 1.41 -5.74 29.01
C VAL A 48 0.90 -5.50 27.60
N SER A 49 0.01 -6.38 27.13
CA SER A 49 -0.77 -6.19 25.91
C SER A 49 -2.17 -5.74 26.27
N SER A 50 -2.50 -4.50 25.89
CA SER A 50 -3.83 -3.95 26.13
C SER A 50 -4.23 -2.93 25.06
N PRO A 51 -5.53 -2.65 24.89
CA PRO A 51 -6.02 -1.69 23.90
C PRO A 51 -5.49 -0.26 24.17
N THR A 52 -5.50 0.60 23.15
CA THR A 52 -5.24 2.04 23.33
C THR A 52 -6.28 2.69 24.24
N GLY A 53 -5.88 3.69 25.02
CA GLY A 53 -6.76 4.33 25.99
C GLY A 53 -7.01 3.55 27.29
N SER A 54 -6.31 2.44 27.53
CA SER A 54 -6.48 1.59 28.75
C SER A 54 -5.61 1.98 29.95
N GLY A 55 -4.88 3.10 29.87
CA GLY A 55 -3.92 3.50 30.90
C GLY A 55 -2.58 2.73 30.87
N LYS A 56 -2.16 2.22 29.70
CA LYS A 56 -0.87 1.51 29.50
C LYS A 56 0.33 2.27 30.04
N THR A 57 0.43 3.56 29.70
CA THR A 57 1.57 4.38 30.10
C THR A 57 1.67 4.47 31.62
N LEU A 58 0.56 4.72 32.31
CA LEU A 58 0.52 4.77 33.78
C LEU A 58 0.64 3.38 34.42
N SER A 59 0.36 2.30 33.70
CA SER A 59 0.63 0.92 34.16
C SER A 59 2.13 0.70 34.39
N ALA A 60 2.99 1.24 33.52
CA ALA A 60 4.43 1.20 33.70
C ALA A 60 4.94 2.31 34.63
N PHE A 61 4.61 3.57 34.32
CA PHE A 61 5.15 4.71 35.04
C PHE A 61 4.58 4.87 36.45
N GLY A 62 3.37 4.40 36.73
CA GLY A 62 2.77 4.53 38.06
C GLY A 62 3.61 3.87 39.15
N ALA A 63 4.09 2.63 38.91
CA ALA A 63 4.99 1.95 39.84
C ALA A 63 6.36 2.64 39.96
N ILE A 64 6.90 3.16 38.85
CA ILE A 64 8.21 3.80 38.85
C ILE A 64 8.16 5.17 39.54
N LEU A 65 7.15 5.99 39.24
CA LEU A 65 6.94 7.29 39.89
C LEU A 65 6.72 7.11 41.39
N ASN A 66 5.93 6.11 41.80
CA ASN A 66 5.74 5.74 43.19
C ASN A 66 7.07 5.51 43.93
N GLU A 67 7.97 4.73 43.34
CA GLU A 67 9.29 4.43 43.91
C GLU A 67 10.22 5.64 43.92
N LEU A 68 10.23 6.44 42.85
CA LEU A 68 11.10 7.60 42.76
C LEU A 68 10.68 8.72 43.72
N VAL A 69 9.37 8.93 43.91
CA VAL A 69 8.84 9.85 44.92
C VAL A 69 9.22 9.36 46.32
N ASP A 70 9.07 8.06 46.61
CA ASP A 70 9.46 7.49 47.91
C ASP A 70 10.97 7.65 48.20
N LEU A 71 11.82 7.44 47.20
CA LEU A 71 13.26 7.67 47.33
C LEU A 71 13.59 9.14 47.60
N ASP A 72 12.91 10.07 46.94
CA ASP A 72 13.18 11.51 47.10
C ASP A 72 12.72 12.07 48.45
N GLU A 73 11.53 11.66 48.89
CA GLU A 73 11.01 12.00 50.22
C GLU A 73 11.92 11.46 51.33
N LYS A 74 12.55 10.31 51.12
CA LYS A 74 13.52 9.70 52.05
C LYS A 74 14.96 10.19 51.89
N ASP A 75 15.22 11.18 51.03
CA ASP A 75 16.57 11.69 50.71
C ASP A 75 17.55 10.60 50.22
N LYS A 76 17.02 9.58 49.53
CA LYS A 76 17.77 8.47 48.90
C LYS A 76 17.81 8.55 47.38
N LEU A 77 17.18 9.56 46.77
CA LEU A 77 17.23 9.77 45.32
C LEU A 77 18.61 10.30 44.90
N GLU A 78 19.46 9.39 44.43
CA GLU A 78 20.77 9.73 43.85
C GLU A 78 20.65 10.37 42.46
N ASP A 79 21.64 11.20 42.08
CA ASP A 79 21.75 11.78 40.73
C ASP A 79 22.22 10.76 39.68
N LYS A 80 21.35 9.78 39.36
CA LYS A 80 21.57 8.75 38.33
C LYS A 80 20.30 8.42 37.54
N ILE A 81 20.44 7.65 36.48
CA ILE A 81 19.31 7.20 35.66
C ILE A 81 18.71 5.94 36.28
N TYR A 82 17.47 6.02 36.76
CA TYR A 82 16.75 4.86 37.30
C TYR A 82 15.92 4.15 36.24
N CYS A 83 15.33 4.91 35.32
CA CYS A 83 14.45 4.39 34.28
C CYS A 83 14.88 4.84 32.89
N VAL A 84 14.99 3.89 31.96
CA VAL A 84 15.15 4.16 30.53
C VAL A 84 13.86 3.84 29.79
N TYR A 85 13.26 4.84 29.17
CA TYR A 85 12.09 4.68 28.30
C TYR A 85 12.53 4.67 26.83
N ILE A 86 12.18 3.61 26.11
CA ILE A 86 12.46 3.44 24.69
C ILE A 86 11.21 3.71 23.89
N SER A 87 11.26 4.79 23.11
CA SER A 87 10.22 5.13 22.16
C SER A 87 10.56 4.63 20.75
N PRO A 88 9.60 4.05 19.99
CA PRO A 88 9.79 3.75 18.58
C PRO A 88 9.89 5.01 17.71
N LEU A 89 9.31 6.14 18.13
CA LEU A 89 9.21 7.35 17.30
C LEU A 89 9.67 8.59 18.08
N LYS A 90 10.37 9.49 17.37
CA LYS A 90 10.81 10.77 17.96
C LYS A 90 9.63 11.62 18.43
N ALA A 91 8.55 11.67 17.64
CA ALA A 91 7.35 12.43 17.99
C ALA A 91 6.74 11.96 19.32
N LEU A 92 6.61 10.63 19.49
CA LEU A 92 6.12 10.02 20.71
C LEU A 92 7.01 10.31 21.93
N SER A 93 8.33 10.52 21.74
CA SER A 93 9.25 10.83 22.84
C SER A 93 8.90 12.13 23.54
N ASN A 94 8.59 13.18 22.76
CA ASN A 94 8.22 14.49 23.30
C ASN A 94 6.83 14.48 23.94
N ASP A 95 5.90 13.70 23.38
CA ASP A 95 4.56 13.56 23.95
C ASP A 95 4.61 12.85 25.31
N ILE A 96 5.43 11.80 25.45
CA ILE A 96 5.61 11.09 26.74
C ILE A 96 6.27 12.00 27.78
N GLU A 97 7.24 12.83 27.40
CA GLU A 97 7.83 13.82 28.32
C GLU A 97 6.76 14.76 28.87
N ARG A 98 5.91 15.33 28.02
CA ARG A 98 4.80 16.20 28.43
C ARG A 98 3.83 15.46 29.35
N ASN A 99 3.49 14.22 29.02
CA ASN A 99 2.58 13.38 29.80
C ASN A 99 3.13 12.94 31.15
N LEU A 100 4.45 13.01 31.37
CA LEU A 100 5.09 12.77 32.68
C LEU A 100 5.25 14.05 33.50
N LEU A 101 5.52 15.19 32.83
CA LEU A 101 5.70 16.47 33.52
C LEU A 101 4.41 16.98 34.17
N SER A 102 3.22 16.71 33.61
CA SER A 102 1.95 17.11 34.26
C SER A 102 1.71 16.37 35.58
N PRO A 103 1.71 15.02 35.63
CA PRO A 103 1.64 14.27 36.88
C PRO A 103 2.68 14.70 37.92
N LEU A 104 3.93 14.92 37.51
CA LEU A 104 4.99 15.32 38.43
C LEU A 104 4.72 16.68 39.09
N LYS A 105 4.15 17.65 38.35
CA LYS A 105 3.74 18.94 38.92
C LYS A 105 2.59 18.79 39.91
N GLU A 106 1.60 17.97 39.59
CA GLU A 106 0.46 17.71 40.47
C GLU A 106 0.90 16.96 41.75
N ILE A 107 1.83 16.01 41.65
CA ILE A 107 2.42 15.34 42.81
C ILE A 107 3.24 16.34 43.63
N GLN A 108 3.98 17.25 42.99
CA GLN A 108 4.71 18.32 43.67
C GLN A 108 3.79 19.22 44.50
N GLU A 109 2.61 19.58 43.99
CA GLU A 109 1.62 20.40 44.71
C GLU A 109 1.07 19.69 45.97
N LEU A 110 1.13 18.36 45.99
CA LEU A 110 0.70 17.54 47.13
C LEU A 110 1.83 17.16 48.08
N SER A 111 3.08 17.38 47.68
CA SER A 111 4.28 17.10 48.46
C SER A 111 4.62 18.29 49.37
N GLU A 112 4.98 18.02 50.62
CA GLU A 112 5.46 19.04 51.57
C GLU A 112 6.90 19.50 51.25
N LYS A 113 7.60 18.77 50.38
CA LYS A 113 8.98 18.99 49.97
C LYS A 113 9.07 19.25 48.47
N GLU A 114 10.01 20.09 48.05
CA GLU A 114 10.37 20.23 46.65
C GLU A 114 11.01 18.93 46.12
N LEU A 115 10.31 18.29 45.18
CA LEU A 115 10.71 17.07 44.52
C LEU A 115 11.82 17.35 43.50
N LYS A 116 12.90 16.61 43.60
CA LYS A 116 14.09 16.71 42.74
C LYS A 116 14.02 15.81 41.51
N LEU A 117 12.87 15.17 41.24
CA LEU A 117 12.71 14.25 40.11
C LEU A 117 12.95 14.98 38.77
N ARG A 118 13.66 14.32 37.86
CA ARG A 118 14.08 14.89 36.57
C ARG A 118 13.74 13.93 35.45
N VAL A 119 13.06 14.43 34.44
CA VAL A 119 12.76 13.72 33.19
C VAL A 119 13.55 14.39 32.07
N GLY A 120 14.13 13.61 31.16
CA GLY A 120 14.87 14.18 30.04
C GLY A 120 14.79 13.35 28.77
N VAL A 121 14.59 14.02 27.64
CA VAL A 121 14.55 13.41 26.30
C VAL A 121 15.91 13.51 25.60
N ARG A 122 16.52 12.36 25.32
CA ARG A 122 17.74 12.27 24.52
C ARG A 122 17.50 11.51 23.22
N THR A 123 17.42 12.25 22.12
CA THR A 123 17.30 11.70 20.76
C THR A 123 18.39 12.24 19.84
N GLY A 124 18.35 11.87 18.56
CA GLY A 124 19.19 12.49 17.53
C GLY A 124 19.02 14.00 17.41
N ASP A 125 17.86 14.55 17.79
CA ASP A 125 17.54 15.99 17.68
C ASP A 125 18.05 16.79 18.90
N THR A 126 18.50 16.13 19.99
CA THR A 126 18.99 16.81 21.19
C THR A 126 20.28 17.57 20.89
N SER A 127 20.34 18.85 21.31
CA SER A 127 21.49 19.72 21.10
C SER A 127 22.76 19.19 21.81
N GLN A 128 23.94 19.59 21.35
CA GLN A 128 25.19 19.19 22.03
C GLN A 128 25.29 19.78 23.44
N SER A 129 24.81 21.01 23.65
CA SER A 129 24.76 21.63 24.98
C SER A 129 23.90 20.83 25.94
N ASP A 130 22.73 20.33 25.51
CA ASP A 130 21.84 19.57 26.39
C ASP A 130 22.39 18.17 26.66
N LYS A 131 23.05 17.53 25.68
CA LYS A 131 23.77 16.27 25.91
C LYS A 131 24.86 16.41 26.98
N VAL A 132 25.61 17.52 26.98
CA VAL A 132 26.62 17.80 28.01
C VAL A 132 25.98 18.03 29.37
N LYS A 133 24.88 18.82 29.44
CA LYS A 133 24.12 19.03 30.68
C LYS A 133 23.62 17.71 31.27
N MET A 134 22.98 16.86 30.46
CA MET A 134 22.51 15.53 30.88
C MET A 134 23.63 14.59 31.32
N THR A 135 24.87 14.80 30.85
CA THR A 135 26.01 14.00 31.31
C THR A 135 26.44 14.41 32.71
N LYS A 136 26.45 15.72 33.01
CA LYS A 136 26.83 16.26 34.32
C LYS A 136 25.73 16.11 35.37
N ASN A 137 24.49 16.29 34.96
CA ASN A 137 23.30 16.18 35.80
C ASN A 137 22.29 15.26 35.09
N PRO A 138 22.37 13.94 35.31
CA PRO A 138 21.52 12.99 34.61
C PRO A 138 20.06 13.12 35.01
N PRO A 139 19.12 12.87 34.08
CA PRO A 139 17.72 12.72 34.45
C PRO A 139 17.50 11.39 35.20
N HIS A 140 16.52 11.35 36.09
CA HIS A 140 16.10 10.13 36.77
C HIS A 140 15.29 9.20 35.84
N ILE A 141 14.54 9.80 34.90
CA ILE A 141 13.85 9.11 33.80
C ILE A 141 14.41 9.61 32.46
N LEU A 142 15.08 8.73 31.74
CA LEU A 142 15.64 9.00 30.41
C LEU A 142 14.72 8.48 29.31
N ILE A 143 14.14 9.39 28.52
CA ILE A 143 13.36 9.05 27.33
C ILE A 143 14.30 9.07 26.12
N THR A 144 14.37 7.98 25.36
CA THR A 144 15.32 7.87 24.25
C THR A 144 14.81 6.96 23.12
N THR A 145 15.60 6.87 22.04
CA THR A 145 15.36 5.96 20.91
C THR A 145 16.39 4.83 20.88
N PRO A 146 16.13 3.70 20.18
CA PRO A 146 17.08 2.58 20.11
C PRO A 146 18.50 2.97 19.67
N GLU A 147 18.63 3.86 18.69
CA GLU A 147 19.93 4.33 18.19
C GLU A 147 20.63 5.21 19.22
N SER A 148 19.90 6.11 19.86
CA SER A 148 20.43 7.04 20.86
C SER A 148 20.91 6.28 22.09
N LEU A 149 20.20 5.23 22.52
CA LEU A 149 20.64 4.32 23.57
C LEU A 149 21.97 3.65 23.21
N ALA A 150 22.09 3.09 22.00
CA ALA A 150 23.32 2.42 21.58
C ALA A 150 24.53 3.36 21.47
N ILE A 151 24.31 4.65 21.15
CA ILE A 151 25.35 5.68 21.22
C ILE A 151 25.76 5.96 22.66
N MET A 152 24.78 6.08 23.57
CA MET A 152 25.02 6.33 25.00
C MET A 152 25.81 5.19 25.65
N LEU A 153 25.46 3.95 25.34
CA LEU A 153 26.17 2.73 25.77
C LEU A 153 27.60 2.61 25.21
N SER A 154 27.98 3.41 24.21
CA SER A 154 29.33 3.45 23.63
C SER A 154 30.07 4.77 23.92
N SER A 155 29.52 5.58 24.81
CA SER A 155 30.04 6.89 25.19
C SER A 155 30.52 6.86 26.65
N PRO A 156 31.84 6.78 26.93
CA PRO A 156 32.35 6.46 28.27
C PRO A 156 31.74 7.32 29.38
N LYS A 157 31.77 8.65 29.19
CA LYS A 157 31.27 9.62 30.19
C LYS A 157 29.78 9.50 30.51
N PHE A 158 28.97 9.01 29.56
CA PHE A 158 27.53 8.89 29.79
C PHE A 158 27.13 7.47 30.17
N ARG A 159 27.92 6.47 29.76
CA ARG A 159 27.72 5.06 30.12
C ARG A 159 27.73 4.86 31.64
N ASP A 160 28.53 5.64 32.37
CA ASP A 160 28.54 5.61 33.84
C ASP A 160 27.16 5.96 34.45
N ASN A 161 26.41 6.89 33.85
CA ASN A 161 25.07 7.25 34.31
C ASN A 161 24.03 6.14 34.04
N LEU A 162 24.36 5.14 33.23
CA LEU A 162 23.50 3.99 32.90
C LEU A 162 23.83 2.74 33.73
N LYS A 163 24.74 2.84 34.70
CA LYS A 163 24.96 1.78 35.70
C LYS A 163 23.80 1.77 36.69
N ASP A 164 23.42 0.58 37.14
CA ASP A 164 22.35 0.35 38.10
C ASP A 164 20.97 0.91 37.68
N VAL A 165 20.71 0.96 36.36
CA VAL A 165 19.37 1.23 35.83
C VAL A 165 18.42 0.16 36.36
N GLN A 166 17.36 0.61 37.00
CA GLN A 166 16.42 -0.24 37.71
C GLN A 166 15.30 -0.74 36.79
N TRP A 167 14.88 0.10 35.83
CA TRP A 167 13.79 -0.22 34.90
C TRP A 167 14.13 0.20 33.47
N THR A 168 13.70 -0.62 32.51
CA THR A 168 13.58 -0.22 31.11
C THR A 168 12.19 -0.47 30.59
N ILE A 169 11.55 0.57 30.05
CA ILE A 169 10.26 0.48 29.39
C ILE A 169 10.49 0.45 27.87
N VAL A 170 9.94 -0.54 27.18
CA VAL A 170 9.88 -0.60 25.73
C VAL A 170 8.43 -0.41 25.31
N ASP A 171 8.11 0.80 24.87
CA ASP A 171 6.75 1.14 24.45
C ASP A 171 6.48 0.79 22.98
N GLU A 172 5.22 0.51 22.68
CA GLU A 172 4.74 0.02 21.39
C GLU A 172 5.66 -1.06 20.79
N ILE A 173 6.01 -2.04 21.62
CA ILE A 173 7.04 -3.04 21.33
C ILE A 173 6.80 -3.81 20.02
N HIS A 174 5.54 -4.02 19.62
CA HIS A 174 5.17 -4.63 18.35
C HIS A 174 5.72 -3.88 17.13
N SER A 175 5.79 -2.54 17.20
CA SER A 175 6.31 -1.70 16.11
C SER A 175 7.83 -1.80 15.93
N LEU A 176 8.54 -2.29 16.97
CA LEU A 176 9.98 -2.51 16.94
C LEU A 176 10.31 -3.97 16.64
N ALA A 177 9.60 -4.91 17.26
CA ALA A 177 9.89 -6.35 17.18
C ALA A 177 9.89 -6.89 15.73
N GLU A 178 9.11 -6.30 14.84
CA GLU A 178 8.98 -6.75 13.43
C GLU A 178 10.07 -6.28 12.47
N ASN A 179 11.08 -5.55 12.95
CA ASN A 179 12.07 -4.97 12.05
C ASN A 179 13.48 -4.93 12.63
N LYS A 180 14.46 -4.62 11.77
CA LYS A 180 15.88 -4.52 12.14
C LYS A 180 16.15 -3.52 13.26
N ARG A 181 15.29 -2.50 13.43
CA ARG A 181 15.42 -1.53 14.52
C ARG A 181 15.13 -2.16 15.88
N GLY A 182 14.18 -3.08 15.96
CA GLY A 182 14.00 -3.93 17.13
C GLY A 182 15.15 -4.91 17.33
N VAL A 183 15.65 -5.53 16.26
CA VAL A 183 16.85 -6.41 16.38
C VAL A 183 18.05 -5.64 16.94
N HIS A 184 18.25 -4.40 16.51
CA HIS A 184 19.25 -3.50 17.06
C HIS A 184 18.98 -3.18 18.53
N LEU A 185 17.74 -2.86 18.89
CA LEU A 185 17.34 -2.63 20.28
C LEU A 185 17.60 -3.85 21.17
N SER A 186 17.31 -5.06 20.70
CA SER A 186 17.48 -6.29 21.48
C SER A 186 18.92 -6.45 22.00
N LEU A 187 19.93 -6.13 21.17
CA LEU A 187 21.33 -6.13 21.59
C LEU A 187 21.67 -4.95 22.51
N SER A 188 21.10 -3.77 22.27
CA SER A 188 21.25 -2.64 23.18
C SER A 188 20.67 -2.92 24.58
N LEU A 189 19.58 -3.68 24.67
CA LEU A 189 19.00 -4.12 25.94
C LEU A 189 19.89 -5.12 26.67
N GLU A 190 20.51 -6.07 25.97
CA GLU A 190 21.50 -6.98 26.60
C GLU A 190 22.74 -6.23 27.08
N ARG A 191 23.23 -5.25 26.31
CA ARG A 191 24.34 -4.37 26.73
C ARG A 191 23.98 -3.53 27.97
N LEU A 192 22.75 -3.03 28.04
CA LEU A 192 22.27 -2.29 29.21
C LEU A 192 22.09 -3.22 30.42
N GLN A 193 21.61 -4.46 30.21
CA GLN A 193 21.50 -5.45 31.27
C GLN A 193 22.86 -5.87 31.83
N GLU A 194 23.89 -6.00 30.99
CA GLU A 194 25.25 -6.28 31.46
C GLU A 194 25.73 -5.19 32.43
N LEU A 195 25.40 -3.92 32.16
CA LEU A 195 25.67 -2.78 33.04
C LEU A 195 24.76 -2.70 34.28
N SER A 196 23.58 -3.31 34.19
CA SER A 196 22.53 -3.24 35.22
C SER A 196 21.88 -4.61 35.42
N PRO A 197 22.55 -5.57 36.09
CA PRO A 197 22.10 -6.97 36.16
C PRO A 197 20.69 -7.14 36.76
N GLY A 198 20.30 -6.28 37.70
CA GLY A 198 18.98 -6.27 38.35
C GLY A 198 17.88 -5.53 37.60
N MET A 199 18.15 -5.02 36.39
CA MET A 199 17.20 -4.23 35.63
C MET A 199 15.93 -5.03 35.28
N THR A 200 14.77 -4.43 35.57
CA THR A 200 13.45 -4.94 35.17
C THR A 200 13.05 -4.39 33.80
N ARG A 201 12.58 -5.26 32.90
CA ARG A 201 12.11 -4.88 31.56
C ARG A 201 10.59 -4.92 31.50
N VAL A 202 10.01 -3.81 31.07
CA VAL A 202 8.57 -3.60 30.93
C VAL A 202 8.25 -3.38 29.46
N GLY A 203 7.53 -4.29 28.83
CA GLY A 203 7.04 -4.15 27.47
C GLY A 203 5.61 -3.63 27.49
N LEU A 204 5.35 -2.56 26.75
CA LEU A 204 3.99 -2.09 26.49
C LEU A 204 3.67 -2.33 25.03
N SER A 205 2.52 -2.93 24.78
CA SER A 205 2.03 -3.15 23.43
C SER A 205 0.55 -2.86 23.34
N ALA A 206 0.13 -2.33 22.20
CA ALA A 206 -1.19 -2.64 21.68
C ALA A 206 -1.38 -4.16 21.44
N THR A 207 -2.48 -4.50 20.78
CA THR A 207 -2.81 -5.84 20.30
C THR A 207 -1.66 -6.43 19.48
N VAL A 208 -1.07 -7.54 19.94
CA VAL A 208 0.07 -8.20 19.29
C VAL A 208 -0.02 -9.72 19.45
N SER A 209 0.45 -10.46 18.44
CA SER A 209 0.46 -11.92 18.43
C SER A 209 1.74 -12.45 17.77
N PRO A 210 2.38 -13.53 18.25
CA PRO A 210 2.08 -14.24 19.49
C PRO A 210 2.85 -13.63 20.68
N LEU A 211 2.20 -13.55 21.85
CA LEU A 211 2.70 -12.81 23.01
C LEU A 211 3.96 -13.43 23.62
N ASP A 212 4.11 -14.76 23.58
CA ASP A 212 5.28 -15.48 24.08
C ASP A 212 6.56 -15.08 23.35
N LYS A 213 6.50 -14.95 22.01
CA LYS A 213 7.65 -14.52 21.21
C LYS A 213 8.02 -13.07 21.46
N VAL A 214 7.03 -12.20 21.65
CA VAL A 214 7.26 -10.78 22.00
C VAL A 214 7.87 -10.66 23.40
N ALA A 215 7.42 -11.47 24.35
CA ALA A 215 7.97 -11.53 25.70
C ALA A 215 9.44 -12.00 25.67
N ASN A 216 9.74 -13.07 24.92
CA ASN A 216 11.11 -13.53 24.71
C ASN A 216 11.99 -12.48 24.01
N TYR A 217 11.44 -11.77 23.02
CA TYR A 217 12.12 -10.62 22.41
C TYR A 217 12.45 -9.51 23.43
N LEU A 218 11.53 -9.20 24.34
CA LEU A 218 11.73 -8.19 25.39
C LEU A 218 12.85 -8.60 26.37
N VAL A 219 12.80 -9.82 26.89
CA VAL A 219 13.65 -10.23 28.04
C VAL A 219 14.87 -11.07 27.68
N GLY A 220 14.98 -11.52 26.43
CA GLY A 220 16.01 -12.46 25.99
C GLY A 220 15.64 -13.92 26.29
N THR A 221 16.59 -14.83 26.16
CA THR A 221 16.33 -16.29 26.25
C THR A 221 16.26 -16.85 27.66
N ASN A 222 16.92 -16.19 28.63
CA ASN A 222 17.23 -16.78 29.93
C ASN A 222 16.47 -16.11 31.10
N ARG A 223 15.48 -15.26 30.81
CA ARG A 223 14.75 -14.48 31.83
C ARG A 223 13.25 -14.78 31.74
N LYS A 224 12.59 -14.85 32.89
CA LYS A 224 11.13 -14.98 32.94
C LYS A 224 10.48 -13.63 32.64
N CYS A 225 9.32 -13.67 31.98
CA CYS A 225 8.48 -12.51 31.70
C CYS A 225 7.02 -12.85 31.99
N LYS A 226 6.38 -12.06 32.84
CA LYS A 226 4.94 -12.15 33.09
C LYS A 226 4.19 -11.53 31.92
N ILE A 227 3.30 -12.30 31.30
CA ILE A 227 2.49 -11.83 30.17
C ILE A 227 1.11 -11.47 30.70
N VAL A 228 0.71 -10.22 30.48
CA VAL A 228 -0.61 -9.70 30.81
C VAL A 228 -1.32 -9.38 29.51
N ASP A 229 -2.39 -10.11 29.23
CA ASP A 229 -3.27 -9.90 28.09
C ASP A 229 -4.65 -9.46 28.58
N VAL A 230 -4.97 -8.18 28.38
CA VAL A 230 -6.25 -7.58 28.78
C VAL A 230 -6.97 -6.96 27.57
N GLN A 231 -6.79 -7.54 26.39
CA GLN A 231 -7.44 -7.09 25.14
C GLN A 231 -8.99 -7.15 25.21
N TYR A 232 -9.55 -7.91 26.14
CA TYR A 232 -10.99 -8.23 26.21
C TYR A 232 -11.89 -7.13 26.76
N ILE A 233 -11.35 -5.99 27.20
CA ILE A 233 -12.08 -4.98 27.98
C ILE A 233 -12.84 -3.98 27.10
N LYS A 234 -12.40 -3.78 25.86
CA LYS A 234 -12.95 -2.70 25.01
C LYS A 234 -14.05 -3.23 24.08
N GLU A 235 -15.18 -2.54 24.08
CA GLU A 235 -16.25 -2.77 23.12
C GLU A 235 -15.94 -2.06 21.79
N TYR A 236 -16.27 -2.72 20.69
CA TYR A 236 -15.98 -2.26 19.33
C TYR A 236 -17.28 -2.12 18.54
N ASP A 237 -17.58 -0.89 18.10
CA ASP A 237 -18.59 -0.63 17.08
C ASP A 237 -17.90 -0.56 15.72
N PHE A 238 -17.68 -1.74 15.14
CA PHE A 238 -17.13 -1.90 13.80
C PHE A 238 -18.21 -2.29 12.82
N GLU A 239 -18.27 -1.56 11.71
CA GLU A 239 -19.24 -1.83 10.65
C GLU A 239 -18.57 -1.72 9.29
N VAL A 240 -18.86 -2.68 8.41
CA VAL A 240 -18.44 -2.66 7.02
C VAL A 240 -19.55 -2.02 6.19
N LEU A 241 -19.23 -0.92 5.53
CA LEU A 241 -20.18 -0.13 4.76
C LEU A 241 -19.87 -0.21 3.28
N SER A 242 -20.90 -0.48 2.47
CA SER A 242 -20.82 -0.32 1.02
C SER A 242 -21.46 1.00 0.59
N PRO A 243 -20.79 1.82 -0.25
CA PRO A 243 -21.38 3.03 -0.79
C PRO A 243 -22.53 2.75 -1.78
N VAL A 244 -22.60 1.55 -2.34
CA VAL A 244 -23.61 1.14 -3.34
C VAL A 244 -24.10 -0.29 -3.11
N GLU A 245 -25.26 -0.64 -3.65
CA GLU A 245 -25.82 -2.00 -3.52
C GLU A 245 -25.18 -3.01 -4.47
N ASP A 246 -24.73 -2.57 -5.65
CA ASP A 246 -24.07 -3.43 -6.64
C ASP A 246 -22.95 -2.69 -7.37
N PHE A 247 -21.70 -3.07 -7.09
CA PHE A 247 -20.52 -2.49 -7.73
C PHE A 247 -20.44 -2.70 -9.25
N MET A 248 -21.12 -3.72 -9.79
CA MET A 248 -21.05 -4.06 -11.21
C MET A 248 -22.04 -3.26 -12.06
N ASN A 249 -23.19 -2.91 -11.49
CA ASN A 249 -24.30 -2.30 -12.24
C ASN A 249 -24.43 -0.78 -12.06
N VAL A 250 -23.53 -0.14 -11.30
CA VAL A 250 -23.58 1.30 -11.01
C VAL A 250 -22.61 2.09 -11.89
N SER A 251 -22.96 3.32 -12.29
CA SER A 251 -22.02 4.21 -13.02
C SER A 251 -20.91 4.73 -12.10
N GLN A 252 -19.77 5.10 -12.67
CA GLN A 252 -18.66 5.62 -11.86
C GLN A 252 -19.03 6.94 -11.18
N GLU A 253 -19.69 7.85 -11.89
CA GLU A 253 -20.09 9.13 -11.28
C GLU A 253 -20.98 8.87 -10.08
N HIS A 254 -21.91 7.92 -10.19
CA HIS A 254 -22.80 7.57 -9.09
C HIS A 254 -22.08 6.88 -7.93
N LEU A 255 -21.18 5.93 -8.20
CA LEU A 255 -20.36 5.28 -7.17
C LEU A 255 -19.50 6.32 -6.41
N HIS A 256 -18.84 7.21 -7.15
CA HIS A 256 -18.02 8.28 -6.58
C HIS A 256 -18.90 9.24 -5.80
N GLU A 257 -20.01 9.68 -6.37
CA GLU A 257 -20.98 10.56 -5.71
C GLU A 257 -21.42 9.97 -4.36
N LYS A 258 -21.84 8.71 -4.34
CA LYS A 258 -22.30 7.98 -3.15
C LYS A 258 -21.19 7.77 -2.13
N LEU A 259 -19.97 7.45 -2.57
CA LEU A 259 -18.81 7.31 -1.69
C LEU A 259 -18.53 8.61 -0.92
N TYR A 260 -18.45 9.74 -1.62
CA TYR A 260 -18.16 11.03 -0.98
C TYR A 260 -19.35 11.53 -0.15
N GLU A 261 -20.59 11.24 -0.54
CA GLU A 261 -21.77 11.49 0.29
C GLU A 261 -21.73 10.71 1.60
N LEU A 262 -21.40 9.42 1.54
CA LEU A 262 -21.28 8.56 2.72
C LEU A 262 -20.17 9.05 3.65
N ILE A 263 -18.97 9.30 3.13
CA ILE A 263 -17.84 9.83 3.90
C ILE A 263 -18.24 11.15 4.56
N ASN A 264 -18.83 12.07 3.78
CA ASN A 264 -19.23 13.36 4.29
C ASN A 264 -20.30 13.24 5.38
N LYS A 265 -21.33 12.42 5.17
CA LYS A 265 -22.39 12.16 6.16
C LYS A 265 -21.78 11.72 7.48
N LEU A 266 -20.92 10.70 7.45
CA LEU A 266 -20.26 10.18 8.65
C LEU A 266 -19.41 11.25 9.34
N ILE A 267 -18.65 12.06 8.58
CA ILE A 267 -17.88 13.18 9.14
C ILE A 267 -18.80 14.21 9.80
N GLN A 268 -19.94 14.55 9.20
CA GLN A 268 -20.85 15.55 9.74
C GLN A 268 -21.54 15.07 11.03
N GLU A 269 -21.88 13.79 11.12
CA GLU A 269 -22.52 13.15 12.29
C GLU A 269 -21.61 13.07 13.53
N HIS A 270 -20.29 13.27 13.37
CA HIS A 270 -19.31 13.14 14.45
C HIS A 270 -18.53 14.44 14.65
N LYS A 271 -17.99 14.69 15.84
CA LYS A 271 -17.27 15.93 16.15
C LYS A 271 -15.94 16.01 15.40
N THR A 272 -15.16 14.95 15.45
CA THR A 272 -13.83 14.89 14.84
C THR A 272 -13.58 13.49 14.27
N THR A 273 -13.51 13.40 12.95
CA THR A 273 -13.28 12.13 12.24
C THR A 273 -11.85 11.99 11.74
N LEU A 274 -11.26 10.81 11.91
CA LEU A 274 -9.98 10.45 11.29
C LEU A 274 -10.22 9.47 10.14
N VAL A 275 -9.85 9.86 8.91
CA VAL A 275 -10.03 9.05 7.70
C VAL A 275 -8.69 8.47 7.27
N PHE A 276 -8.56 7.15 7.27
CA PHE A 276 -7.39 6.43 6.78
C PHE A 276 -7.55 6.06 5.31
N THR A 277 -6.48 6.27 4.55
CA THR A 277 -6.30 5.82 3.17
C THR A 277 -5.01 5.00 3.06
N ASN A 278 -4.93 4.13 2.06
CA ASN A 278 -3.76 3.26 1.90
C ASN A 278 -2.60 3.89 1.11
N THR A 279 -2.80 5.03 0.44
CA THR A 279 -1.74 5.71 -0.33
C THR A 279 -1.75 7.22 -0.10
N ARG A 280 -0.62 7.87 -0.30
CA ARG A 280 -0.50 9.33 -0.12
C ARG A 280 -1.35 10.08 -1.15
N ALA A 281 -1.34 9.59 -2.40
CA ALA A 281 -2.17 10.14 -3.47
C ALA A 281 -3.68 10.03 -3.16
N ALA A 282 -4.13 8.95 -2.52
CA ALA A 282 -5.51 8.83 -2.08
C ALA A 282 -5.85 9.82 -0.96
N THR A 283 -4.93 10.04 -0.01
CA THR A 283 -5.09 11.04 1.06
C THR A 283 -5.42 12.42 0.49
N GLU A 284 -4.57 12.92 -0.42
CA GLU A 284 -4.73 14.24 -1.03
C GLU A 284 -6.00 14.34 -1.88
N ARG A 285 -6.30 13.29 -2.68
CA ARG A 285 -7.50 13.24 -3.52
C ARG A 285 -8.79 13.30 -2.70
N ILE A 286 -8.84 12.64 -1.55
CA ILE A 286 -10.01 12.66 -0.67
C ILE A 286 -10.22 14.05 -0.08
N VAL A 287 -9.15 14.69 0.43
CA VAL A 287 -9.23 16.07 0.96
C VAL A 287 -9.69 17.04 -0.13
N HIS A 288 -9.10 16.99 -1.31
CA HIS A 288 -9.45 17.86 -2.43
C HIS A 288 -10.92 17.71 -2.84
N ASN A 289 -11.39 16.48 -3.03
CA ASN A 289 -12.76 16.21 -3.47
C ASN A 289 -13.81 16.55 -2.40
N LEU A 290 -13.53 16.29 -1.11
CA LEU A 290 -14.43 16.72 -0.03
C LEU A 290 -14.55 18.24 0.03
N LYS A 291 -13.43 18.97 -0.06
CA LYS A 291 -13.43 20.45 -0.10
C LYS A 291 -14.22 20.99 -1.28
N ASN A 292 -14.00 20.44 -2.48
CA ASN A 292 -14.65 20.91 -3.70
C ASN A 292 -16.15 20.58 -3.74
N LYS A 293 -16.55 19.38 -3.30
CA LYS A 293 -17.94 18.93 -3.37
C LYS A 293 -18.80 19.52 -2.24
N PHE A 294 -18.20 19.79 -1.07
CA PHE A 294 -18.91 20.30 0.10
C PHE A 294 -18.23 21.56 0.71
N PRO A 295 -18.04 22.64 -0.09
CA PRO A 295 -17.26 23.80 0.32
C PRO A 295 -17.86 24.55 1.52
N LYS A 296 -19.18 24.48 1.72
CA LYS A 296 -19.86 25.10 2.86
C LYS A 296 -19.54 24.41 4.18
N GLN A 297 -19.23 23.11 4.15
CA GLN A 297 -19.01 22.27 5.33
C GLN A 297 -17.53 22.19 5.72
N TYR A 298 -16.62 22.42 4.77
CA TYR A 298 -15.16 22.36 4.96
C TYR A 298 -14.47 23.72 4.75
N LYS A 299 -15.06 24.79 5.29
CA LYS A 299 -14.50 26.14 5.21
C LYS A 299 -13.22 26.26 6.03
N ASN A 300 -12.39 27.22 5.66
CA ASN A 300 -11.34 27.72 6.54
C ASN A 300 -11.99 28.66 7.57
N ASN A 301 -11.74 28.41 8.85
CA ASN A 301 -12.17 29.31 9.92
C ASN A 301 -11.12 30.41 10.08
N ILE A 302 -11.61 31.64 10.24
CA ILE A 302 -10.80 32.81 10.58
C ILE A 302 -11.13 33.12 12.04
N GLU A 303 -10.24 32.76 12.96
CA GLU A 303 -10.39 33.16 14.38
C GLU A 303 -9.83 34.57 14.61
N ASN A 304 -8.82 35.01 13.83
CA ASN A 304 -8.22 36.36 13.84
C ASN A 304 -7.66 36.71 12.44
N GLU A 305 -7.36 38.00 12.16
CA GLU A 305 -6.84 38.48 10.85
C GLU A 305 -5.55 37.75 10.38
N ASP A 306 -4.81 37.10 11.29
CA ASP A 306 -3.54 36.41 11.03
C ASP A 306 -3.57 34.87 11.12
N GLU A 307 -4.69 34.24 11.55
CA GLU A 307 -4.78 32.77 11.69
C GLU A 307 -5.98 32.17 10.94
N VAL A 308 -5.68 31.63 9.75
CA VAL A 308 -6.61 30.87 8.91
C VAL A 308 -6.29 29.38 9.04
N TYR A 309 -7.19 28.58 9.65
CA TYR A 309 -7.03 27.13 9.70
C TYR A 309 -8.18 26.40 8.99
N SER A 310 -7.85 25.35 8.24
CA SER A 310 -8.82 24.52 7.54
C SER A 310 -9.42 23.50 8.49
N THR A 311 -10.75 23.34 8.48
CA THR A 311 -11.43 22.30 9.27
C THR A 311 -11.15 20.87 8.78
N ILE A 312 -10.51 20.73 7.62
CA ILE A 312 -10.01 19.47 7.06
C ILE A 312 -8.55 19.59 6.55
N GLY A 313 -7.73 18.58 6.84
CA GLY A 313 -6.33 18.53 6.41
C GLY A 313 -5.83 17.13 6.04
N ALA A 314 -4.77 17.09 5.23
CA ALA A 314 -4.05 15.87 4.85
C ALA A 314 -2.87 15.62 5.81
N HIS A 315 -2.60 14.36 6.13
CA HIS A 315 -1.44 13.98 6.93
C HIS A 315 -0.70 12.77 6.34
N HIS A 316 0.55 12.97 5.90
CA HIS A 316 1.44 11.90 5.42
C HIS A 316 2.92 12.32 5.47
N GLY A 317 3.81 11.33 5.34
CA GLY A 317 5.27 11.52 5.49
C GLY A 317 5.93 12.54 4.55
N SER A 318 5.34 12.80 3.37
CA SER A 318 5.87 13.80 2.43
C SER A 318 5.60 15.26 2.82
N LEU A 319 4.81 15.52 3.88
CA LEU A 319 4.54 16.87 4.37
C LEU A 319 5.66 17.36 5.32
N SER A 320 5.88 18.67 5.35
CA SER A 320 6.89 19.29 6.20
C SER A 320 6.62 19.01 7.68
N LYS A 321 7.69 18.93 8.49
CA LYS A 321 7.59 18.68 9.95
C LYS A 321 6.72 19.73 10.64
N LYS A 322 6.87 21.00 10.26
CA LYS A 322 6.06 22.12 10.79
C LYS A 322 4.57 21.90 10.51
N HIS A 323 4.22 21.64 9.24
CA HIS A 323 2.82 21.44 8.86
C HIS A 323 2.16 20.25 9.58
N ARG A 324 2.89 19.13 9.73
CA ARG A 324 2.40 17.98 10.50
C ARG A 324 2.16 18.32 11.96
N LEU A 325 3.11 19.00 12.61
CA LEU A 325 2.99 19.41 14.01
C LEU A 325 1.81 20.36 14.23
N ASP A 326 1.63 21.34 13.35
CA ASP A 326 0.52 22.30 13.44
C ASP A 326 -0.84 21.58 13.31
N LEU A 327 -0.95 20.65 12.36
CA LEU A 327 -2.15 19.84 12.16
C LEU A 327 -2.41 18.89 13.35
N GLU A 328 -1.39 18.23 13.88
CA GLU A 328 -1.47 17.39 15.09
C GLU A 328 -1.93 18.20 16.30
N ASN A 329 -1.42 19.42 16.49
CA ASN A 329 -1.83 20.31 17.59
C ASN A 329 -3.30 20.75 17.44
N ASN A 330 -3.72 21.15 16.24
CA ASN A 330 -5.12 21.53 15.97
C ASN A 330 -6.07 20.36 16.19
N LEU A 331 -5.64 19.14 15.82
CA LEU A 331 -6.40 17.92 16.05
C LEU A 331 -6.52 17.61 17.56
N LYS A 332 -5.41 17.71 18.33
CA LYS A 332 -5.41 17.56 19.80
C LYS A 332 -6.32 18.57 20.51
N GLN A 333 -6.38 19.80 20.01
CA GLN A 333 -7.25 20.86 20.53
C GLN A 333 -8.72 20.70 20.11
N GLY A 334 -9.05 19.73 19.27
CA GLY A 334 -10.41 19.52 18.76
C GLY A 334 -10.90 20.61 17.80
N LYS A 335 -9.98 21.36 17.18
CA LYS A 335 -10.29 22.40 16.18
C LYS A 335 -10.60 21.82 14.79
N MET A 336 -10.26 20.55 14.56
CA MET A 336 -10.42 19.88 13.27
C MET A 336 -11.73 19.07 13.22
N LYS A 337 -12.48 19.21 12.12
CA LYS A 337 -13.64 18.38 11.81
C LYS A 337 -13.21 17.03 11.24
N CYS A 338 -12.19 17.05 10.37
CA CYS A 338 -11.69 15.84 9.72
C CYS A 338 -10.18 15.92 9.47
N VAL A 339 -9.48 14.82 9.68
CA VAL A 339 -8.12 14.65 9.17
C VAL A 339 -8.09 13.40 8.31
N VAL A 340 -7.57 13.55 7.09
CA VAL A 340 -7.35 12.41 6.18
C VAL A 340 -5.88 12.07 6.22
N CYS A 341 -5.54 10.82 6.43
CA CYS A 341 -4.16 10.40 6.55
C CYS A 341 -3.87 9.09 5.81
N SER A 342 -2.58 8.90 5.52
CA SER A 342 -2.04 7.59 5.12
C SER A 342 -1.78 6.74 6.37
N THR A 343 -0.77 5.88 6.40
CA THR A 343 -0.35 5.13 7.59
C THR A 343 0.30 6.00 8.69
N SER A 344 0.50 7.29 8.43
CA SER A 344 1.28 8.18 9.32
C SER A 344 0.71 8.45 10.71
N LEU A 345 -0.62 8.34 10.90
CA LEU A 345 -1.29 8.52 12.20
C LEU A 345 -1.81 7.20 12.79
N GLU A 346 -1.36 6.06 12.24
CA GLU A 346 -1.68 4.72 12.74
C GLU A 346 -1.08 4.48 14.14
N LEU A 347 0.07 5.09 14.41
CA LEU A 347 0.83 4.98 15.66
C LEU A 347 1.09 6.36 16.29
N GLY A 348 1.20 6.37 17.62
CA GLY A 348 2.07 7.32 18.31
C GLY A 348 1.55 8.70 18.68
N ILE A 349 0.24 8.97 18.63
CA ILE A 349 -0.34 10.16 19.27
C ILE A 349 -1.65 9.81 19.99
N ASP A 350 -1.77 10.25 21.24
CA ASP A 350 -3.03 10.25 22.00
C ASP A 350 -3.81 11.50 21.60
N ILE A 351 -5.01 11.29 21.05
CA ILE A 351 -5.91 12.36 20.63
C ILE A 351 -7.31 12.00 21.15
N GLY A 352 -7.64 12.49 22.35
CA GLY A 352 -8.94 12.27 22.98
C GLY A 352 -10.14 12.91 22.26
N SER A 353 -9.92 13.77 21.26
CA SER A 353 -10.99 14.45 20.52
C SER A 353 -11.66 13.58 19.43
N ILE A 354 -11.03 12.50 19.00
CA ILE A 354 -11.53 11.66 17.90
C ILE A 354 -12.64 10.73 18.40
N ASP A 355 -13.82 10.87 17.79
CA ASP A 355 -15.00 10.06 18.08
C ASP A 355 -15.35 9.07 16.95
N LEU A 356 -14.79 9.22 15.75
CA LEU A 356 -14.93 8.24 14.66
C LEU A 356 -13.63 8.03 13.86
N VAL A 357 -13.35 6.78 13.52
CA VAL A 357 -12.37 6.40 12.50
C VAL A 357 -13.07 5.85 11.27
N ILE A 358 -12.67 6.32 10.08
CA ILE A 358 -13.08 5.74 8.79
C ILE A 358 -11.86 5.09 8.15
N CYS A 359 -11.96 3.83 7.75
CA CYS A 359 -10.97 3.17 6.89
C CYS A 359 -11.52 3.07 5.47
N LEU A 360 -10.85 3.71 4.50
CA LEU A 360 -11.19 3.59 3.09
C LEU A 360 -10.48 2.37 2.49
N GLY A 361 -11.26 1.34 2.25
CA GLY A 361 -10.82 0.00 1.91
C GLY A 361 -10.07 -0.72 3.03
N SER A 362 -9.68 -1.95 2.75
CA SER A 362 -9.02 -2.80 3.73
C SER A 362 -7.68 -2.25 4.24
N PRO A 363 -7.46 -2.19 5.56
CA PRO A 363 -6.13 -1.98 6.17
C PRO A 363 -5.12 -3.12 5.97
N LYS A 364 -5.50 -4.20 5.29
CA LYS A 364 -4.68 -5.37 4.91
C LYS A 364 -4.20 -6.27 6.06
N SER A 365 -4.58 -5.95 7.29
CA SER A 365 -4.34 -6.80 8.47
C SER A 365 -5.24 -6.35 9.63
N VAL A 366 -5.60 -7.30 10.49
CA VAL A 366 -6.41 -7.08 11.70
C VAL A 366 -5.67 -6.18 12.68
N ALA A 367 -4.36 -6.39 12.86
CA ALA A 367 -3.53 -5.56 13.74
C ALA A 367 -3.63 -4.07 13.39
N ARG A 368 -3.56 -3.75 12.08
CA ARG A 368 -3.71 -2.37 11.59
C ARG A 368 -5.11 -1.81 11.81
N LEU A 369 -6.15 -2.60 11.56
CA LEU A 369 -7.52 -2.17 11.83
C LEU A 369 -7.68 -1.76 13.30
N LEU A 370 -7.21 -2.60 14.23
CA LEU A 370 -7.30 -2.33 15.66
C LEU A 370 -6.48 -1.10 16.08
N GLN A 371 -5.30 -0.89 15.50
CA GLN A 371 -4.47 0.29 15.76
C GLN A 371 -5.11 1.58 15.22
N ARG A 372 -5.65 1.54 14.00
CA ARG A 372 -6.36 2.67 13.38
C ARG A 372 -7.64 3.00 14.15
N ALA A 373 -8.47 2.00 14.40
CA ALA A 373 -9.71 2.14 15.14
C ALA A 373 -9.46 2.64 16.56
N GLY A 374 -8.41 2.15 17.22
CA GLY A 374 -7.99 2.57 18.57
C GLY A 374 -7.63 4.05 18.72
N ARG A 375 -7.63 4.83 17.62
CA ARG A 375 -7.54 6.30 17.65
C ARG A 375 -8.88 6.96 18.02
N ALA A 376 -10.01 6.30 17.79
CA ALA A 376 -11.34 6.74 18.25
C ALA A 376 -11.68 6.19 19.64
N GLY A 377 -12.39 6.97 20.43
CA GLY A 377 -12.86 6.56 21.75
C GLY A 377 -11.70 6.27 22.70
N HIS A 378 -10.80 7.23 22.91
CA HIS A 378 -9.54 7.02 23.65
C HIS A 378 -9.70 6.83 25.18
N SER A 379 -10.94 6.68 25.68
CA SER A 379 -11.24 6.43 27.09
C SER A 379 -11.62 4.96 27.32
N ILE A 380 -11.37 4.46 28.53
CA ILE A 380 -11.60 3.05 28.92
C ILE A 380 -13.05 2.61 28.73
N HIS A 381 -14.00 3.50 29.06
CA HIS A 381 -15.44 3.23 29.02
C HIS A 381 -16.11 3.72 27.74
N LYS A 382 -15.35 4.25 26.78
CA LYS A 382 -15.89 4.66 25.48
C LYS A 382 -15.69 3.54 24.48
N GLU A 383 -16.79 3.20 23.82
CA GLU A 383 -16.79 2.32 22.67
C GLU A 383 -15.84 2.86 21.59
N THR A 384 -15.02 1.97 21.01
CA THR A 384 -14.18 2.34 19.87
C THR A 384 -14.97 2.14 18.59
N LYS A 385 -15.31 3.26 17.94
CA LYS A 385 -16.13 3.30 16.74
C LYS A 385 -15.30 3.42 15.46
N ALA A 386 -15.48 2.48 14.54
CA ALA A 386 -14.87 2.53 13.22
C ALA A 386 -15.85 2.13 12.11
N ARG A 387 -15.71 2.77 10.94
CA ARG A 387 -16.45 2.42 9.72
C ARG A 387 -15.49 2.07 8.60
N ILE A 388 -15.61 0.86 8.05
CA ILE A 388 -14.76 0.37 6.98
C ILE A 388 -15.56 0.49 5.69
N ILE A 389 -15.21 1.46 4.84
CA ILE A 389 -15.93 1.68 3.59
C ILE A 389 -15.24 0.91 2.47
N VAL A 390 -15.94 -0.07 1.92
CA VAL A 390 -15.40 -0.96 0.88
C VAL A 390 -15.39 -0.29 -0.48
N LEU A 391 -14.38 -0.62 -1.30
CA LEU A 391 -14.19 0.00 -2.62
C LEU A 391 -14.57 -0.92 -3.79
N ASP A 392 -14.62 -2.22 -3.55
CA ASP A 392 -15.04 -3.24 -4.52
C ASP A 392 -15.52 -4.53 -3.83
N ARG A 393 -15.86 -5.55 -4.63
CA ARG A 393 -16.42 -6.83 -4.15
C ARG A 393 -15.41 -7.73 -3.43
N ASP A 394 -14.13 -7.70 -3.82
CA ASP A 394 -13.09 -8.46 -3.12
C ASP A 394 -12.81 -7.79 -1.77
N ASP A 395 -12.73 -6.46 -1.76
CA ASP A 395 -12.55 -5.63 -0.57
C ASP A 395 -13.71 -5.82 0.42
N LEU A 396 -14.95 -6.03 -0.06
CA LEU A 396 -16.09 -6.37 0.80
C LEU A 396 -15.85 -7.65 1.60
N ILE A 397 -15.49 -8.75 0.95
CA ILE A 397 -15.20 -10.02 1.64
C ILE A 397 -14.02 -9.85 2.60
N GLU A 398 -12.94 -9.22 2.13
CA GLU A 398 -11.73 -9.01 2.92
C GLU A 398 -12.02 -8.19 4.19
N CYS A 399 -12.74 -7.08 4.06
CA CYS A 399 -13.12 -6.22 5.18
C CYS A 399 -14.05 -6.93 6.16
N SER A 400 -15.05 -7.66 5.67
CA SER A 400 -15.98 -8.41 6.53
C SER A 400 -15.27 -9.50 7.35
N VAL A 401 -14.38 -10.28 6.73
CA VAL A 401 -13.59 -11.30 7.44
C VAL A 401 -12.61 -10.67 8.42
N MET A 402 -12.03 -9.52 8.09
CA MET A 402 -11.13 -8.79 8.98
C MET A 402 -11.85 -8.21 10.20
N VAL A 403 -13.05 -7.63 10.02
CA VAL A 403 -13.89 -7.16 11.13
C VAL A 403 -14.29 -8.32 12.02
N LYS A 404 -14.74 -9.44 11.44
CA LYS A 404 -14.98 -10.68 12.19
C LYS A 404 -13.76 -11.08 13.03
N SER A 405 -12.58 -11.14 12.41
CA SER A 405 -11.34 -11.54 13.09
C SER A 405 -10.98 -10.57 14.21
N ALA A 406 -11.21 -9.26 14.03
CA ALA A 406 -11.02 -8.25 15.06
C ALA A 406 -11.97 -8.43 16.25
N LEU A 407 -13.27 -8.64 15.99
CA LEU A 407 -14.30 -8.87 17.01
C LEU A 407 -14.05 -10.18 17.79
N GLU A 408 -13.59 -11.21 17.11
CA GLU A 408 -13.19 -12.50 17.69
C GLU A 408 -11.77 -12.50 18.30
N LYS A 409 -11.09 -11.35 18.31
CA LYS A 409 -9.77 -11.14 18.93
C LYS A 409 -8.66 -12.00 18.31
N LYS A 410 -8.81 -12.33 17.03
CA LYS A 410 -7.80 -13.01 16.23
C LYS A 410 -6.93 -12.00 15.50
N ILE A 411 -5.70 -11.81 15.99
CA ILE A 411 -4.73 -10.86 15.43
C ILE A 411 -3.67 -11.61 14.63
N ASP A 412 -3.22 -10.99 13.54
CA ASP A 412 -2.13 -11.50 12.70
C ASP A 412 -0.84 -11.72 13.49
N ARG A 413 -0.11 -12.78 13.13
CA ARG A 413 1.18 -13.09 13.74
C ARG A 413 2.26 -12.16 13.20
N ILE A 414 3.07 -11.64 14.12
CA ILE A 414 4.25 -10.84 13.78
C ILE A 414 5.43 -11.71 13.37
N HIS A 415 6.28 -11.19 12.48
CA HIS A 415 7.55 -11.81 12.12
C HIS A 415 8.70 -11.03 12.76
N ILE A 416 9.40 -11.65 13.73
CA ILE A 416 10.58 -11.07 14.37
C ILE A 416 11.84 -11.49 13.59
N PRO A 417 12.56 -10.56 12.94
CA PRO A 417 13.77 -10.92 12.21
C PRO A 417 14.85 -11.46 13.16
N LYS A 418 15.56 -12.50 12.71
CA LYS A 418 16.65 -13.13 13.45
C LYS A 418 17.97 -13.02 12.71
N ASN A 419 19.07 -13.07 13.46
CA ASN A 419 20.44 -13.13 12.95
C ASN A 419 20.73 -12.05 11.89
N CYS A 420 20.34 -10.79 12.15
CA CYS A 420 20.65 -9.66 11.27
C CYS A 420 22.15 -9.34 11.29
N LEU A 421 22.93 -10.00 10.42
CA LEU A 421 24.41 -9.98 10.46
C LEU A 421 25.00 -8.58 10.19
N ASP A 422 24.27 -7.75 9.44
CA ASP A 422 24.61 -6.35 9.21
C ASP A 422 24.42 -5.49 10.48
N VAL A 423 23.34 -5.70 11.22
CA VAL A 423 23.08 -5.06 12.53
C VAL A 423 24.07 -5.55 13.59
N LEU A 424 24.39 -6.84 13.59
CA LEU A 424 25.39 -7.42 14.48
C LEU A 424 26.76 -6.76 14.29
N SER A 425 27.16 -6.53 13.03
CA SER A 425 28.43 -5.89 12.69
C SER A 425 28.60 -4.51 13.35
N GLN A 426 27.58 -3.64 13.26
CA GLN A 426 27.64 -2.33 13.92
C GLN A 426 27.60 -2.44 15.45
N GLN A 427 26.84 -3.39 16.01
CA GLN A 427 26.74 -3.59 17.45
C GLN A 427 28.06 -4.07 18.06
N ILE A 428 28.79 -4.97 17.38
CA ILE A 428 30.13 -5.41 17.80
C ILE A 428 31.09 -4.20 17.84
N VAL A 429 31.11 -3.37 16.80
CA VAL A 429 31.91 -2.13 16.81
C VAL A 429 31.51 -1.23 17.99
N GLY A 430 30.22 -1.12 18.29
CA GLY A 430 29.71 -0.37 19.43
C GLY A 430 30.19 -0.89 20.79
N MET A 431 30.19 -2.21 20.98
CA MET A 431 30.63 -2.87 22.23
C MET A 431 32.14 -2.75 22.44
N VAL A 432 32.94 -2.85 21.38
CA VAL A 432 34.41 -2.77 21.41
C VAL A 432 34.92 -1.31 21.40
N THR A 433 34.05 -0.34 21.08
CA THR A 433 34.45 1.07 20.99
C THR A 433 34.78 1.68 22.36
N ASP A 434 34.18 1.15 23.43
CA ASP A 434 34.28 1.70 24.78
C ASP A 434 35.35 1.00 25.63
N GLU A 435 35.39 -0.33 25.57
CA GLU A 435 36.30 -1.16 26.36
C GLU A 435 36.81 -2.35 25.54
N GLU A 436 37.92 -2.93 25.98
CA GLU A 436 38.48 -4.15 25.41
C GLU A 436 37.64 -5.35 25.83
N ARG A 437 37.34 -6.25 24.89
CA ARG A 437 36.39 -7.36 25.08
C ARG A 437 36.96 -8.68 24.60
N GLN A 438 36.74 -9.74 25.35
CA GLN A 438 37.04 -11.09 24.89
C GLN A 438 36.03 -11.54 23.84
N ILE A 439 36.50 -12.15 22.75
CA ILE A 439 35.65 -12.62 21.65
C ILE A 439 34.54 -13.55 22.18
N GLU A 440 34.89 -14.51 23.04
CA GLU A 440 33.92 -15.50 23.54
C GLU A 440 32.87 -14.88 24.47
N ASP A 441 33.24 -13.89 25.28
CA ASP A 441 32.29 -13.22 26.18
C ASP A 441 31.30 -12.34 25.41
N LEU A 442 31.78 -11.71 24.34
CA LEU A 442 30.92 -10.97 23.41
C LEU A 442 29.90 -11.91 22.75
N TYR A 443 30.33 -13.09 22.30
CA TYR A 443 29.43 -14.09 21.73
C TYR A 443 28.36 -14.56 22.74
N LYS A 444 28.75 -14.82 24.00
CA LYS A 444 27.79 -15.17 25.07
C LYS A 444 26.77 -14.05 25.30
N LEU A 445 27.21 -12.79 25.37
CA LEU A 445 26.32 -11.64 25.53
C LEU A 445 25.31 -11.53 24.37
N ILE A 446 25.79 -11.67 23.14
CA ILE A 446 24.95 -11.62 21.93
C ILE A 446 23.88 -12.71 21.96
N LYS A 447 24.24 -13.95 22.34
CA LYS A 447 23.34 -15.11 22.40
C LYS A 447 22.23 -14.99 23.45
N ASN A 448 22.36 -14.10 24.44
CA ASN A 448 21.28 -13.83 25.40
C ASN A 448 20.10 -13.09 24.74
N SER A 449 20.34 -12.39 23.62
CA SER A 449 19.26 -11.79 22.84
C SER A 449 18.47 -12.88 22.10
N TYR A 450 17.15 -12.80 22.17
CA TYR A 450 16.25 -13.68 21.42
C TYR A 450 16.53 -13.67 19.91
N CYS A 451 16.84 -12.49 19.35
CA CYS A 451 17.11 -12.33 17.92
C CYS A 451 18.42 -13.00 17.45
N TYR A 452 19.31 -13.38 18.37
CA TYR A 452 20.61 -14.01 18.06
C TYR A 452 20.83 -15.30 18.86
N SER A 453 19.75 -15.88 19.41
CA SER A 453 19.78 -17.09 20.22
C SER A 453 20.34 -18.31 19.47
N ASP A 454 20.10 -18.35 18.15
CA ASP A 454 20.51 -19.35 17.18
C ASP A 454 21.62 -18.86 16.24
N LEU A 455 22.38 -17.81 16.63
CA LEU A 455 23.48 -17.27 15.83
C LEU A 455 24.56 -18.32 15.57
N ASP A 456 24.82 -18.57 14.29
CA ASP A 456 25.89 -19.46 13.84
C ASP A 456 27.26 -18.92 14.25
N LYS A 457 28.10 -19.81 14.80
CA LYS A 457 29.41 -19.44 15.34
C LYS A 457 30.39 -19.05 14.24
N ASN A 458 30.29 -19.64 13.04
CA ASN A 458 31.16 -19.27 11.92
C ASN A 458 30.79 -17.90 11.37
N ASP A 459 29.49 -17.61 11.20
CA ASP A 459 29.02 -16.27 10.80
C ASP A 459 29.53 -15.19 11.77
N TYR A 460 29.52 -15.47 13.07
CA TYR A 460 30.07 -14.57 14.10
C TYR A 460 31.57 -14.31 13.89
N TYR A 461 32.41 -15.34 13.76
CA TYR A 461 33.85 -15.15 13.55
C TYR A 461 34.18 -14.50 12.21
N GLU A 462 33.45 -14.82 11.13
CA GLU A 462 33.64 -14.17 9.83
C GLU A 462 33.37 -12.65 9.92
N ILE A 463 32.38 -12.22 10.72
CA ILE A 463 32.14 -10.80 11.01
C ILE A 463 33.30 -10.19 11.80
N ILE A 464 33.83 -10.90 12.81
CA ILE A 464 35.01 -10.43 13.56
C ILE A 464 36.21 -10.26 12.64
N ASN A 465 36.54 -11.25 11.81
CA ASN A 465 37.64 -11.21 10.85
C ASN A 465 37.48 -10.05 9.85
N TYR A 466 36.25 -9.83 9.38
CA TYR A 466 35.91 -8.70 8.54
C TYR A 466 36.18 -7.35 9.24
N LEU A 467 35.69 -7.18 10.45
CA LEU A 467 35.86 -5.95 11.21
C LEU A 467 37.33 -5.73 11.61
N ALA A 468 38.11 -6.79 11.76
CA ALA A 468 39.54 -6.76 12.09
C ALA A 468 40.43 -6.43 10.87
N GLY A 469 39.94 -6.62 9.64
CA GLY A 469 40.68 -6.35 8.41
C GLY A 469 41.45 -7.54 7.87
N GLU A 470 41.08 -8.77 8.19
CA GLU A 470 41.79 -10.00 7.78
C GLU A 470 41.67 -10.32 6.28
N TYR A 471 40.91 -9.54 5.51
CA TYR A 471 40.71 -9.73 4.08
C TYR A 471 41.37 -8.59 3.27
N ALA A 472 42.56 -8.83 2.73
CA ALA A 472 43.32 -7.84 1.94
C ALA A 472 42.50 -7.21 0.80
N LYS A 473 41.71 -8.03 0.08
CA LYS A 473 40.82 -7.57 -1.00
C LYS A 473 39.80 -6.51 -0.57
N LEU A 474 39.40 -6.48 0.71
CA LEU A 474 38.49 -5.47 1.25
C LEU A 474 39.21 -4.15 1.54
N GLU A 475 40.44 -4.22 2.06
CA GLU A 475 41.26 -3.02 2.30
C GLU A 475 41.60 -2.30 0.98
N GLU A 476 41.89 -3.05 -0.09
CA GLU A 476 42.07 -2.53 -1.45
C GLU A 476 40.84 -1.79 -2.02
N ARG A 477 39.68 -1.97 -1.39
CA ARG A 477 38.42 -1.29 -1.74
C ARG A 477 38.00 -0.26 -0.70
N HIS A 478 38.94 0.20 0.12
CA HIS A 478 38.75 1.18 1.18
C HIS A 478 37.75 0.75 2.26
N VAL A 479 37.57 -0.56 2.44
CA VAL A 479 36.83 -1.12 3.57
C VAL A 479 37.83 -1.37 4.69
N TYR A 480 38.16 -0.32 5.42
CA TYR A 480 39.14 -0.38 6.51
C TYR A 480 38.63 -1.16 7.71
N ALA A 481 39.53 -1.77 8.46
CA ALA A 481 39.23 -2.37 9.75
C ALA A 481 38.77 -1.34 10.80
N LYS A 482 37.90 -1.80 11.70
CA LYS A 482 37.29 -1.01 12.79
C LYS A 482 37.73 -1.52 14.15
N ILE A 483 38.12 -2.79 14.25
CA ILE A 483 38.65 -3.39 15.48
C ILE A 483 40.05 -3.94 15.24
N TRP A 484 40.79 -4.11 16.34
CA TRP A 484 42.00 -4.91 16.42
C TRP A 484 41.64 -6.20 17.15
N LYS A 485 42.14 -7.31 16.62
CA LYS A 485 42.09 -8.62 17.27
C LYS A 485 43.51 -8.94 17.76
N ASN A 486 43.69 -9.06 19.07
CA ASN A 486 44.97 -9.44 19.66
C ASN A 486 45.12 -10.98 19.65
N GLU A 487 46.34 -11.48 19.85
CA GLU A 487 46.65 -12.91 19.83
C GLU A 487 45.96 -13.70 20.96
N ASP A 488 45.71 -13.05 22.10
CA ASP A 488 45.01 -13.62 23.25
C ASP A 488 43.48 -13.73 23.06
N GLY A 489 42.96 -13.31 21.89
CA GLY A 489 41.53 -13.32 21.60
C GLY A 489 40.77 -12.09 22.12
N SER A 490 41.46 -11.06 22.62
CA SER A 490 40.82 -9.79 22.97
C SER A 490 40.62 -8.87 21.75
N LEU A 491 39.53 -8.10 21.78
CA LEU A 491 39.13 -7.13 20.76
C LEU A 491 39.21 -5.72 21.33
N LYS A 492 39.87 -4.83 20.60
CA LYS A 492 39.94 -3.39 20.94
C LYS A 492 39.62 -2.53 19.73
N ARG A 493 39.22 -1.28 19.96
CA ARG A 493 38.93 -0.34 18.88
C ARG A 493 40.18 -0.03 18.05
N ARG A 494 40.06 -0.05 16.72
CA ARG A 494 41.14 0.40 15.81
C ARG A 494 41.10 1.92 15.64
N GLY A 495 41.99 2.63 16.35
CA GLY A 495 42.18 4.08 16.23
C GLY A 495 41.06 4.96 16.79
N LYS A 496 41.25 6.29 16.76
CA LYS A 496 40.27 7.27 17.28
C LYS A 496 39.06 7.45 16.36
N MET A 497 39.25 7.32 15.04
CA MET A 497 38.19 7.56 14.05
C MET A 497 37.06 6.54 14.09
N THR A 498 37.30 5.31 14.54
CA THR A 498 36.24 4.29 14.64
C THR A 498 35.06 4.73 15.49
N ARG A 499 35.31 5.48 16.58
CA ARG A 499 34.22 6.04 17.40
C ARG A 499 33.36 7.03 16.62
N VAL A 500 33.99 7.91 15.83
CA VAL A 500 33.30 8.88 14.98
C VAL A 500 32.50 8.14 13.89
N ILE A 501 33.09 7.12 13.28
CA ILE A 501 32.43 6.28 12.28
C ILE A 501 31.17 5.65 12.87
N TYR A 502 31.28 4.97 14.02
CA TYR A 502 30.15 4.35 14.70
C TYR A 502 29.05 5.39 15.01
N MET A 503 29.40 6.50 15.68
CA MET A 503 28.43 7.52 16.10
C MET A 503 27.68 8.20 14.94
N THR A 504 28.29 8.28 13.75
CA THR A 504 27.72 8.97 12.57
C THR A 504 27.07 8.04 11.55
N ASN A 505 27.19 6.73 11.73
CA ASN A 505 26.67 5.72 10.78
C ASN A 505 25.77 4.66 11.44
N ILE A 506 25.66 4.65 12.77
CA ILE A 506 24.78 3.73 13.50
C ILE A 506 23.31 3.91 13.12
N GLY A 507 22.58 2.80 13.08
CA GLY A 507 21.15 2.77 12.80
C GLY A 507 20.80 1.75 11.73
N THR A 508 19.50 1.59 11.53
CA THR A 508 18.95 0.52 10.67
C THR A 508 18.10 1.04 9.52
N ILE A 509 17.66 2.29 9.59
CA ILE A 509 16.94 2.98 8.53
C ILE A 509 17.95 3.27 7.39
N PRO A 510 17.73 2.77 6.16
CA PRO A 510 18.63 3.03 5.03
C PRO A 510 18.43 4.44 4.46
N ASP A 511 19.46 4.95 3.77
CA ASP A 511 19.34 6.18 2.99
C ASP A 511 18.66 5.86 1.64
N GLU A 512 17.54 6.50 1.36
CA GLU A 512 16.79 6.39 0.10
C GLU A 512 16.97 7.65 -0.74
N THR A 513 16.85 7.52 -2.06
CA THR A 513 16.93 8.67 -2.98
C THR A 513 16.01 8.49 -4.17
N SER A 514 15.66 9.59 -4.83
CA SER A 514 14.93 9.53 -6.09
C SER A 514 15.83 8.99 -7.20
N ILE A 515 15.26 8.13 -8.04
CA ILE A 515 15.93 7.52 -9.18
C ILE A 515 15.59 8.35 -10.42
N LYS A 516 16.60 8.84 -11.13
CA LYS A 516 16.42 9.52 -12.41
C LYS A 516 16.09 8.51 -13.50
N VAL A 517 15.08 8.77 -14.31
CA VAL A 517 14.72 7.93 -15.47
C VAL A 517 15.26 8.61 -16.73
N LYS A 518 16.06 7.88 -17.52
CA LYS A 518 16.70 8.36 -18.74
C LYS A 518 16.34 7.52 -19.97
N MET A 519 16.14 8.18 -21.10
CA MET A 519 16.11 7.57 -22.42
C MET A 519 17.21 8.20 -23.27
N GLY A 520 18.23 7.41 -23.62
CA GLY A 520 19.48 7.96 -24.14
C GLY A 520 20.13 8.88 -23.10
N GLU A 521 20.46 10.11 -23.50
CA GLU A 521 21.01 11.12 -22.59
C GLU A 521 19.94 11.96 -21.87
N THR A 522 18.71 11.98 -22.39
CA THR A 522 17.61 12.81 -21.92
C THR A 522 17.01 12.26 -20.62
N ILE A 523 16.83 13.14 -19.63
CA ILE A 523 16.11 12.81 -18.38
C ILE A 523 14.62 13.01 -18.63
N ILE A 524 13.84 11.97 -18.38
CA ILE A 524 12.38 11.96 -18.54
C ILE A 524 11.69 12.38 -17.24
N GLY A 525 12.20 11.92 -16.10
CA GLY A 525 11.58 12.19 -14.80
C GLY A 525 12.29 11.45 -13.67
N THR A 526 11.61 11.28 -12.55
CA THR A 526 12.12 10.52 -11.40
C THR A 526 11.09 9.56 -10.83
N ILE A 527 11.56 8.42 -10.34
CA ILE A 527 10.77 7.39 -9.63
C ILE A 527 11.36 7.14 -8.24
N GLU A 528 10.59 6.53 -7.35
CA GLU A 528 11.08 6.09 -6.05
C GLU A 528 12.03 4.88 -6.18
N GLU A 529 12.99 4.75 -5.25
CA GLU A 529 13.91 3.61 -5.24
C GLU A 529 13.18 2.28 -5.00
N SER A 530 12.16 2.27 -4.15
CA SER A 530 11.28 1.14 -3.88
C SER A 530 10.54 0.64 -5.13
N PHE A 531 10.21 1.55 -6.05
CA PHE A 531 9.62 1.20 -7.34
C PHE A 531 10.66 0.53 -8.25
N LEU A 532 11.85 1.12 -8.37
CA LEU A 532 12.96 0.54 -9.14
C LEU A 532 13.34 -0.87 -8.64
N GLU A 533 13.34 -1.10 -7.32
CA GLU A 533 13.68 -2.41 -6.73
C GLU A 533 12.87 -3.54 -7.39
N ARG A 534 11.60 -3.30 -7.69
CA ARG A 534 10.70 -4.32 -8.25
C ARG A 534 10.86 -4.54 -9.75
N LEU A 535 11.49 -3.62 -10.48
CA LEU A 535 11.64 -3.70 -11.93
C LEU A 535 12.67 -4.74 -12.36
N LYS A 536 12.33 -5.50 -13.40
CA LYS A 536 13.18 -6.43 -14.14
C LYS A 536 13.38 -5.90 -15.57
N PRO A 537 14.54 -6.15 -16.19
CA PRO A 537 14.75 -5.84 -17.60
C PRO A 537 13.59 -6.39 -18.44
N GLY A 538 12.95 -5.52 -19.23
CA GLY A 538 11.76 -5.85 -20.01
C GLY A 538 10.45 -5.31 -19.44
N ASP A 539 10.39 -5.02 -18.13
CA ASP A 539 9.19 -4.48 -17.48
C ASP A 539 8.77 -3.15 -18.08
N ILE A 540 7.46 -2.93 -18.13
CA ILE A 540 6.84 -1.76 -18.74
C ILE A 540 6.11 -0.98 -17.65
N PHE A 541 6.32 0.33 -17.59
CA PHE A 541 5.67 1.20 -16.61
C PHE A 541 5.33 2.55 -17.22
N VAL A 542 4.42 3.28 -16.57
CA VAL A 542 4.01 4.62 -16.98
C VAL A 542 4.74 5.68 -16.15
N LEU A 543 5.24 6.72 -16.81
CA LEU A 543 5.83 7.88 -16.17
C LEU A 543 5.41 9.14 -16.95
N GLY A 544 4.79 10.11 -16.27
CA GLY A 544 4.33 11.34 -16.92
C GLY A 544 3.25 11.12 -18.00
N GLY A 545 2.54 9.98 -17.96
CA GLY A 545 1.53 9.60 -18.96
C GLY A 545 2.06 8.79 -20.14
N ASP A 546 3.38 8.70 -20.30
CA ASP A 546 4.03 7.93 -21.35
C ASP A 546 4.51 6.56 -20.85
N ILE A 547 4.59 5.60 -21.77
CA ILE A 547 4.96 4.20 -21.48
C ILE A 547 6.44 3.97 -21.80
N TYR A 548 7.15 3.35 -20.84
CA TYR A 548 8.58 3.08 -20.93
C TYR A 548 8.93 1.63 -20.56
N GLN A 549 9.90 1.06 -21.27
CA GLN A 549 10.49 -0.25 -20.95
C GLN A 549 11.71 -0.05 -20.08
N PHE A 550 11.75 -0.65 -18.91
CA PHE A 550 12.97 -0.74 -18.13
C PHE A 550 14.00 -1.65 -18.81
N ARG A 551 15.23 -1.15 -19.00
CA ARG A 551 16.34 -1.95 -19.53
C ARG A 551 17.30 -2.39 -18.43
N TYR A 552 17.86 -1.42 -17.71
CA TYR A 552 18.81 -1.65 -16.63
C TYR A 552 18.91 -0.39 -15.77
N SER A 553 19.52 -0.54 -14.59
CA SER A 553 19.89 0.59 -13.73
C SER A 553 21.41 0.74 -13.65
N LYS A 554 21.89 1.98 -13.52
CA LYS A 554 23.28 2.29 -13.18
C LYS A 554 23.30 3.42 -12.15
N GLY A 555 23.81 3.14 -10.95
CA GLY A 555 23.81 4.10 -9.86
C GLY A 555 22.39 4.52 -9.48
N THR A 556 22.10 5.82 -9.51
CA THR A 556 20.77 6.40 -9.23
C THR A 556 20.00 6.73 -10.51
N THR A 557 20.31 6.03 -11.60
CA THR A 557 19.67 6.23 -12.91
C THR A 557 19.11 4.93 -13.47
N ALA A 558 17.85 4.94 -13.84
CA ALA A 558 17.18 3.89 -14.59
C ALA A 558 17.17 4.25 -16.08
N PHE A 559 17.61 3.33 -16.93
CA PHE A 559 17.64 3.51 -18.38
C PHE A 559 16.46 2.79 -19.02
N VAL A 560 15.73 3.50 -19.87
CA VAL A 560 14.50 3.02 -20.49
C VAL A 560 14.47 3.16 -22.01
N LYS A 561 13.56 2.43 -22.66
CA LYS A 561 13.17 2.59 -24.06
C LYS A 561 11.74 3.16 -24.14
N GLY A 562 11.50 4.14 -25.00
CA GLY A 562 10.14 4.66 -25.25
C GLY A 562 9.34 3.85 -26.28
N SER A 563 8.05 4.14 -26.35
CA SER A 563 7.09 3.72 -27.40
C SER A 563 6.95 2.21 -27.57
N ILE A 564 6.23 1.57 -26.65
CA ILE A 564 5.89 0.14 -26.70
C ILE A 564 4.37 0.02 -26.83
N SER A 565 3.90 -0.87 -27.70
CA SER A 565 2.48 -1.18 -27.89
C SER A 565 1.92 -2.19 -26.87
N ARG A 566 2.64 -2.45 -25.77
CA ARG A 566 2.28 -3.43 -24.74
C ARG A 566 1.86 -2.70 -23.45
N PRO A 567 0.93 -3.26 -22.69
CA PRO A 567 0.45 -2.66 -21.45
C PRO A 567 1.51 -2.74 -20.32
N PRO A 568 1.45 -1.86 -19.30
CA PRO A 568 2.44 -1.78 -18.23
C PRO A 568 2.40 -3.02 -17.34
N THR A 569 3.54 -3.67 -17.15
CA THR A 569 3.65 -4.85 -16.32
C THR A 569 3.72 -4.49 -14.82
N VAL A 570 4.17 -3.28 -14.49
CA VAL A 570 4.34 -2.81 -13.10
C VAL A 570 3.62 -1.46 -12.89
N PRO A 571 2.59 -1.40 -12.02
CA PRO A 571 1.85 -0.16 -11.78
C PRO A 571 2.66 0.89 -11.01
N SER A 572 2.60 2.16 -11.41
CA SER A 572 3.32 3.31 -10.85
C SER A 572 3.10 3.55 -9.35
N TRP A 573 1.95 3.13 -8.81
CA TRP A 573 1.56 3.25 -7.39
C TRP A 573 1.86 2.00 -6.55
N PHE A 574 2.48 0.98 -7.15
CA PHE A 574 2.59 -0.35 -6.55
C PHE A 574 3.54 -0.39 -5.33
N SER A 575 4.49 0.54 -5.22
CA SER A 575 5.42 0.63 -4.09
C SER A 575 4.78 1.08 -2.78
N GLU A 576 3.64 1.79 -2.82
CA GLU A 576 2.95 2.31 -1.64
C GLU A 576 1.86 1.37 -1.09
N GLN A 577 1.49 0.31 -1.82
CA GLN A 577 0.39 -0.57 -1.41
C GLN A 577 0.79 -1.51 -0.26
N LEU A 578 -0.06 -1.58 0.75
CA LEU A 578 0.06 -2.53 1.86
C LEU A 578 -0.23 -3.96 1.36
N PRO A 579 0.59 -4.96 1.72
CA PRO A 579 0.30 -6.36 1.41
C PRO A 579 -0.70 -6.95 2.41
N LEU A 580 -1.59 -7.81 1.93
CA LEU A 580 -2.48 -8.62 2.77
C LEU A 580 -1.65 -9.57 3.64
N SER A 581 -1.95 -9.61 4.95
CA SER A 581 -1.31 -10.55 5.87
C SER A 581 -1.67 -12.00 5.54
N PHE A 582 -0.72 -12.91 5.74
CA PHE A 582 -0.92 -14.34 5.47
C PHE A 582 -2.04 -14.94 6.32
N ASP A 583 -2.17 -14.54 7.58
CA ASP A 583 -3.19 -15.08 8.49
C ASP A 583 -4.60 -14.65 8.07
N LEU A 584 -4.80 -13.35 7.76
CA LEU A 584 -6.07 -12.86 7.22
C LEU A 584 -6.39 -13.49 5.86
N ALA A 585 -5.40 -13.66 4.98
CA ALA A 585 -5.60 -14.33 3.70
C ALA A 585 -6.11 -15.77 3.89
N ASN A 586 -5.53 -16.52 4.84
CA ASN A 586 -6.01 -17.86 5.19
C ASN A 586 -7.42 -17.86 5.79
N ASP A 587 -7.79 -16.85 6.57
CA ASP A 587 -9.16 -16.73 7.11
C ASP A 587 -10.19 -16.43 6.04
N ILE A 588 -9.84 -15.60 5.05
CA ILE A 588 -10.67 -15.41 3.86
C ILE A 588 -10.74 -16.72 3.07
N GLY A 589 -9.63 -17.45 2.94
CA GLY A 589 -9.60 -18.78 2.33
C GLY A 589 -10.54 -19.76 3.02
N ARG A 590 -10.54 -19.80 4.35
CA ARG A 590 -11.44 -20.62 5.15
C ARG A 590 -12.91 -20.24 4.93
N PHE A 591 -13.23 -18.95 4.93
CA PHE A 591 -14.58 -18.49 4.62
C PHE A 591 -15.01 -18.93 3.21
N ARG A 592 -14.13 -18.78 2.22
CA ARG A 592 -14.37 -19.24 0.83
C ARG A 592 -14.61 -20.75 0.76
N ARG A 593 -13.91 -21.55 1.57
CA ARG A 593 -14.12 -23.00 1.67
C ARG A 593 -15.50 -23.33 2.23
N LEU A 594 -15.91 -22.70 3.33
CA LEU A 594 -17.25 -22.90 3.90
C LEU A 594 -18.35 -22.55 2.87
N MET A 595 -18.20 -21.43 2.17
CA MET A 595 -19.12 -21.04 1.08
C MET A 595 -19.18 -22.10 -0.04
N ASN A 596 -18.05 -22.69 -0.40
CA ASN A 596 -17.99 -23.77 -1.39
C ASN A 596 -18.74 -25.02 -0.90
N GLU A 597 -18.58 -25.40 0.37
CA GLU A 597 -19.29 -26.54 0.99
C GLU A 597 -20.82 -26.33 0.99
N TYR A 598 -21.29 -25.11 1.29
CA TYR A 598 -22.73 -24.75 1.19
C TYR A 598 -23.26 -24.86 -0.25
N PHE A 599 -22.47 -24.47 -1.25
CA PHE A 599 -22.91 -24.57 -2.65
C PHE A 599 -22.84 -25.99 -3.22
N GLU A 600 -21.87 -26.81 -2.78
CA GLU A 600 -21.77 -28.23 -3.13
C GLU A 600 -22.92 -29.05 -2.53
N SER A 601 -23.32 -28.75 -1.29
CA SER A 601 -24.48 -29.36 -0.62
C SER A 601 -25.84 -28.89 -1.15
N LYS A 602 -25.86 -27.95 -2.11
CA LYS A 602 -27.08 -27.33 -2.66
C LYS A 602 -27.99 -26.73 -1.59
N ALA A 603 -27.39 -26.14 -0.55
CA ALA A 603 -28.13 -25.40 0.46
C ALA A 603 -28.99 -24.30 -0.18
N ASN A 604 -30.15 -24.03 0.41
CA ASN A 604 -31.05 -23.01 -0.12
C ASN A 604 -30.44 -21.61 0.11
N LYS A 605 -30.88 -20.61 -0.67
CA LYS A 605 -30.32 -19.24 -0.60
C LYS A 605 -30.45 -18.62 0.80
N LYS A 606 -31.54 -18.89 1.52
CA LYS A 606 -31.80 -18.32 2.83
C LYS A 606 -30.77 -18.80 3.84
N ASP A 607 -30.54 -20.11 3.92
CA ASP A 607 -29.57 -20.70 4.86
C ASP A 607 -28.15 -20.14 4.65
N VAL A 608 -27.77 -19.91 3.40
CA VAL A 608 -26.45 -19.34 3.08
C VAL A 608 -26.37 -17.87 3.47
N LEU A 609 -27.43 -17.08 3.28
CA LEU A 609 -27.47 -15.68 3.71
C LEU A 609 -27.45 -15.56 5.24
N ASP A 610 -28.19 -16.41 5.93
CA ASP A 610 -28.22 -16.49 7.39
C ASP A 610 -26.82 -16.84 7.93
N PHE A 611 -26.15 -17.83 7.33
CA PHE A 611 -24.75 -18.15 7.62
C PHE A 611 -23.82 -16.95 7.41
N ILE A 612 -23.91 -16.24 6.28
CA ILE A 612 -23.05 -15.08 6.00
C ILE A 612 -23.28 -13.97 7.04
N ASN A 613 -24.54 -13.68 7.38
CA ASN A 613 -24.90 -12.67 8.37
C ASN A 613 -24.33 -13.02 9.75
N GLU A 614 -24.53 -14.26 10.20
CA GLU A 614 -24.07 -14.74 11.51
C GLU A 614 -22.55 -14.87 11.58
N TYR A 615 -21.92 -15.38 10.52
CA TYR A 615 -20.48 -15.61 10.48
C TYR A 615 -19.69 -14.30 10.34
N LEU A 616 -20.16 -13.34 9.53
CA LEU A 616 -19.41 -12.10 9.24
C LEU A 616 -19.89 -10.86 9.99
N TYR A 617 -21.02 -10.93 10.71
CA TYR A 617 -21.64 -9.79 11.40
C TYR A 617 -21.97 -8.62 10.45
N VAL A 618 -22.48 -8.93 9.26
CA VAL A 618 -22.82 -7.94 8.22
C VAL A 618 -24.32 -7.78 8.04
N ASP A 619 -24.74 -6.67 7.41
CA ASP A 619 -26.13 -6.44 7.05
C ASP A 619 -26.59 -7.29 5.85
N ASN A 620 -27.90 -7.29 5.62
CA ASN A 620 -28.51 -8.05 4.53
C ASN A 620 -28.02 -7.61 3.14
N LYS A 621 -27.61 -6.34 2.96
CA LYS A 621 -27.13 -5.84 1.66
C LYS A 621 -25.76 -6.41 1.36
N ALA A 622 -24.83 -6.32 2.30
CA ALA A 622 -23.49 -6.89 2.20
C ALA A 622 -23.57 -8.41 2.05
N SER A 623 -24.40 -9.11 2.83
CA SER A 623 -24.59 -10.56 2.72
C SER A 623 -25.10 -10.99 1.34
N ASN A 624 -26.08 -10.29 0.78
CA ASN A 624 -26.55 -10.56 -0.59
C ASN A 624 -25.46 -10.31 -1.65
N ALA A 625 -24.67 -9.24 -1.50
CA ALA A 625 -23.57 -8.94 -2.42
C ALA A 625 -22.47 -10.02 -2.37
N ILE A 626 -22.09 -10.47 -1.17
CA ILE A 626 -21.13 -11.56 -0.95
C ILE A 626 -21.67 -12.85 -1.55
N PHE A 627 -22.92 -13.22 -1.23
CA PHE A 627 -23.57 -14.41 -1.80
C PHE A 627 -23.53 -14.38 -3.31
N LYS A 628 -23.96 -13.27 -3.94
CA LYS A 628 -24.00 -13.11 -5.39
C LYS A 628 -22.63 -13.29 -6.00
N TYR A 629 -21.60 -12.63 -5.45
CA TYR A 629 -20.25 -12.72 -5.98
C TYR A 629 -19.65 -14.13 -5.88
N MET A 630 -19.81 -14.79 -4.72
CA MET A 630 -19.35 -16.16 -4.51
C MET A 630 -20.11 -17.16 -5.40
N LYS A 631 -21.42 -16.94 -5.57
CA LYS A 631 -22.29 -17.76 -6.41
C LYS A 631 -21.98 -17.60 -7.89
N GLU A 632 -21.66 -16.39 -8.36
CA GLU A 632 -21.18 -16.14 -9.73
C GLU A 632 -19.93 -16.96 -10.03
N GLN A 633 -18.94 -16.96 -9.13
CA GLN A 633 -17.72 -17.78 -9.30
C GLN A 633 -18.07 -19.28 -9.33
N TYR A 634 -18.88 -19.75 -8.38
CA TYR A 634 -19.27 -21.15 -8.31
C TYR A 634 -20.10 -21.59 -9.53
N ASP A 635 -21.03 -20.79 -10.03
CA ASP A 635 -21.82 -21.15 -11.20
C ASP A 635 -21.01 -21.05 -12.50
N PHE A 636 -19.97 -20.23 -12.51
CA PHE A 636 -19.04 -20.12 -13.62
C PHE A 636 -18.21 -21.40 -13.81
N CYS A 637 -17.54 -21.92 -12.77
CA CYS A 637 -16.62 -23.07 -12.90
C CYS A 637 -16.72 -24.15 -11.82
N LYS A 638 -17.71 -24.08 -10.92
CA LYS A 638 -17.94 -25.02 -9.79
C LYS A 638 -16.78 -25.14 -8.81
N ILE A 639 -15.84 -24.20 -8.87
CA ILE A 639 -14.64 -24.16 -8.04
C ILE A 639 -14.48 -22.78 -7.45
N ILE A 640 -14.45 -22.70 -6.12
CA ILE A 640 -14.05 -21.52 -5.38
C ILE A 640 -12.64 -21.75 -4.81
N PRO A 641 -11.62 -20.98 -5.24
CA PRO A 641 -10.28 -21.04 -4.67
C PRO A 641 -10.29 -20.68 -3.17
N ASN A 642 -9.62 -21.48 -2.36
CA ASN A 642 -9.69 -21.39 -0.89
C ASN A 642 -8.40 -21.89 -0.21
N ASP A 643 -8.40 -22.02 1.13
CA ASP A 643 -7.25 -22.42 1.93
C ASP A 643 -6.72 -23.84 1.65
N LYS A 644 -7.52 -24.69 0.98
CA LYS A 644 -7.18 -26.09 0.63
C LYS A 644 -7.22 -26.39 -0.87
N ARG A 645 -7.64 -25.44 -1.71
CA ARG A 645 -7.81 -25.64 -3.15
C ARG A 645 -7.29 -24.43 -3.91
N ILE A 646 -6.23 -24.64 -4.69
CA ILE A 646 -5.68 -23.64 -5.61
C ILE A 646 -6.29 -23.89 -6.99
N LEU A 647 -6.85 -22.83 -7.59
CA LEU A 647 -7.32 -22.87 -8.97
C LEU A 647 -6.25 -22.30 -9.90
N ILE A 648 -5.89 -23.06 -10.92
CA ILE A 648 -5.02 -22.64 -12.02
C ILE A 648 -5.92 -22.44 -13.25
N GLU A 649 -6.09 -21.18 -13.63
CA GLU A 649 -6.93 -20.79 -14.76
C GLU A 649 -6.08 -20.44 -15.98
N ASN A 650 -6.15 -21.27 -17.01
CA ASN A 650 -5.53 -21.03 -18.31
C ASN A 650 -6.45 -20.14 -19.15
N TYR A 651 -6.26 -18.83 -19.04
CA TYR A 651 -7.01 -17.81 -19.76
C TYR A 651 -6.42 -17.57 -21.15
N HIS A 652 -7.21 -17.83 -22.18
CA HIS A 652 -6.88 -17.63 -23.60
C HIS A 652 -7.77 -16.52 -24.19
N GLY A 653 -7.44 -15.26 -23.88
CA GLY A 653 -8.07 -14.10 -24.51
C GLY A 653 -7.68 -13.96 -25.99
N GLU A 654 -8.34 -13.05 -26.70
CA GLU A 654 -8.08 -12.80 -28.14
C GLU A 654 -6.63 -12.34 -28.39
N ASP A 655 -6.12 -11.43 -27.57
CA ASP A 655 -4.77 -10.84 -27.72
C ASP A 655 -3.77 -11.25 -26.62
N ASP A 656 -4.21 -11.98 -25.58
CA ASP A 656 -3.39 -12.24 -24.39
C ASP A 656 -3.67 -13.63 -23.79
N LYS A 657 -2.59 -14.37 -23.51
CA LYS A 657 -2.64 -15.70 -22.90
C LYS A 657 -1.96 -15.65 -21.54
N LYS A 658 -2.72 -15.99 -20.50
CA LYS A 658 -2.28 -15.91 -19.11
C LYS A 658 -2.64 -17.20 -18.38
N ILE A 659 -1.74 -17.68 -17.53
CA ILE A 659 -2.02 -18.69 -16.53
C ILE A 659 -2.19 -17.97 -15.20
N VAL A 660 -3.43 -17.91 -14.71
CA VAL A 660 -3.79 -17.22 -13.48
C VAL A 660 -3.81 -18.22 -12.33
N PHE A 661 -2.98 -17.98 -11.32
CA PHE A 661 -2.93 -18.72 -10.07
C PHE A 661 -3.78 -17.99 -9.04
N HIS A 662 -4.90 -18.58 -8.67
CA HIS A 662 -5.74 -18.08 -7.58
C HIS A 662 -5.21 -18.60 -6.25
N THR A 663 -4.21 -17.89 -5.71
CA THR A 663 -3.52 -18.22 -4.46
C THR A 663 -3.75 -17.13 -3.41
N LEU A 664 -4.67 -17.42 -2.49
CA LEU A 664 -5.08 -16.48 -1.44
C LEU A 664 -4.18 -16.58 -0.20
N PHE A 665 -2.91 -16.26 -0.37
CA PHE A 665 -1.88 -16.30 0.69
C PHE A 665 -1.23 -14.93 0.95
N GLY A 666 -1.75 -13.88 0.31
CA GLY A 666 -1.19 -12.54 0.39
C GLY A 666 0.02 -12.35 -0.52
N ARG A 667 0.29 -11.09 -0.89
CA ARG A 667 1.25 -10.74 -1.94
C ARG A 667 2.68 -11.19 -1.64
N LYS A 668 3.11 -11.18 -0.37
CA LYS A 668 4.48 -11.59 0.00
C LYS A 668 4.76 -13.07 -0.30
N VAL A 669 3.79 -13.94 -0.06
CA VAL A 669 3.88 -15.37 -0.38
C VAL A 669 3.77 -15.58 -1.89
N ASN A 670 2.82 -14.89 -2.54
CA ASN A 670 2.64 -14.95 -3.99
C ASN A 670 3.89 -14.46 -4.77
N ASP A 671 4.63 -13.50 -4.24
CA ASP A 671 5.91 -13.04 -4.82
C ASP A 671 6.97 -14.15 -4.79
N CYS A 672 7.03 -14.95 -3.72
CA CYS A 672 7.91 -16.13 -3.65
C CYS A 672 7.50 -17.19 -4.68
N LEU A 673 6.23 -17.62 -4.63
CA LEU A 673 5.72 -18.70 -5.48
C LEU A 673 5.88 -18.35 -6.96
N SER A 674 5.48 -17.14 -7.35
CA SER A 674 5.55 -16.70 -8.74
C SER A 674 6.98 -16.59 -9.27
N ARG A 675 7.94 -16.11 -8.47
CA ARG A 675 9.36 -16.07 -8.85
C ARG A 675 9.98 -17.45 -8.94
N ALA A 676 9.68 -18.34 -7.99
CA ALA A 676 10.17 -19.72 -8.01
C ALA A 676 9.71 -20.45 -9.28
N ILE A 677 8.44 -20.29 -9.65
CA ILE A 677 7.87 -20.89 -10.87
C ILE A 677 8.49 -20.25 -12.12
N ALA A 678 8.52 -18.91 -12.21
CA ALA A 678 9.07 -18.22 -13.37
C ALA A 678 10.55 -18.54 -13.62
N PHE A 679 11.35 -18.61 -12.55
CA PHE A 679 12.76 -19.01 -12.64
C PHE A 679 12.91 -20.48 -13.05
N SER A 680 12.10 -21.37 -12.49
CA SER A 680 12.16 -22.78 -12.84
C SER A 680 11.70 -23.03 -14.29
N LEU A 681 10.74 -22.27 -14.81
CA LEU A 681 10.36 -22.27 -16.23
C LEU A 681 11.50 -21.81 -17.14
N SER A 682 12.22 -20.75 -16.77
CA SER A 682 13.32 -20.24 -17.60
C SER A 682 14.48 -21.24 -17.69
N ILE A 683 14.71 -22.04 -16.64
CA ILE A 683 15.71 -23.11 -16.66
C ILE A 683 15.22 -24.35 -17.41
N THR A 684 14.06 -24.89 -17.02
CA THR A 684 13.62 -26.21 -17.47
C THR A 684 13.03 -26.18 -18.88
N GLN A 685 12.36 -25.09 -19.25
CA GLN A 685 11.67 -24.95 -20.53
C GLN A 685 12.31 -23.90 -21.44
N LYS A 686 13.34 -23.18 -20.98
CA LYS A 686 14.03 -22.09 -21.73
C LYS A 686 13.03 -21.03 -22.21
N ARG A 687 12.09 -20.68 -21.32
CA ARG A 687 11.03 -19.69 -21.53
C ARG A 687 11.13 -18.58 -20.49
N ASP A 688 11.38 -17.37 -20.95
CA ASP A 688 11.14 -16.19 -20.12
C ASP A 688 9.65 -15.86 -20.13
N VAL A 689 9.12 -15.53 -18.96
CA VAL A 689 7.69 -15.27 -18.77
C VAL A 689 7.49 -13.95 -18.02
N GLU A 690 6.39 -13.28 -18.33
CA GLU A 690 5.97 -12.10 -17.59
C GLU A 690 5.12 -12.54 -16.39
N VAL A 691 5.28 -11.85 -15.25
CA VAL A 691 4.58 -12.17 -14.02
C VAL A 691 3.91 -10.92 -13.45
N GLY A 692 2.59 -10.97 -13.24
CA GLY A 692 1.86 -9.98 -12.43
C GLY A 692 1.42 -10.59 -11.10
N ILE A 693 1.50 -9.83 -9.99
CA ILE A 693 1.32 -10.36 -8.63
C ILE A 693 0.36 -9.47 -7.83
N ASN A 694 -0.61 -10.08 -7.16
CA ASN A 694 -1.55 -9.44 -6.26
C ASN A 694 -1.67 -10.25 -4.94
N ASP A 695 -2.48 -9.76 -4.01
CA ASP A 695 -2.79 -10.42 -2.73
C ASP A 695 -3.60 -11.72 -2.93
N ASN A 696 -4.47 -11.77 -3.94
CA ASN A 696 -5.36 -12.90 -4.21
C ASN A 696 -4.78 -13.92 -5.21
N GLY A 697 -3.58 -13.67 -5.75
CA GLY A 697 -2.97 -14.54 -6.74
C GLY A 697 -1.87 -13.88 -7.56
N PHE A 698 -1.43 -14.57 -8.59
CA PHE A 698 -0.50 -14.04 -9.59
C PHE A 698 -0.83 -14.63 -10.97
N TYR A 699 -0.37 -14.00 -12.05
CA TYR A 699 -0.48 -14.56 -13.39
C TYR A 699 0.89 -14.72 -14.02
N ILE A 700 0.99 -15.68 -14.94
CA ILE A 700 2.12 -15.86 -15.84
C ILE A 700 1.62 -15.62 -17.27
N SER A 701 2.10 -14.57 -17.93
CA SER A 701 1.84 -14.36 -19.36
C SER A 701 2.95 -14.99 -20.18
N TYR A 702 2.57 -15.62 -21.29
CA TYR A 702 3.46 -16.42 -22.12
C TYR A 702 3.17 -16.22 -23.61
N GLU A 703 4.23 -16.11 -24.41
CA GLU A 703 4.10 -16.08 -25.88
C GLU A 703 4.00 -17.50 -26.47
N LYS A 704 4.68 -18.48 -25.87
CA LYS A 704 4.62 -19.89 -26.26
C LYS A 704 4.18 -20.74 -25.06
N PRO A 705 3.37 -21.81 -25.27
CA PRO A 705 2.83 -22.62 -24.18
C PRO A 705 3.90 -23.08 -23.19
N VAL A 706 3.55 -23.04 -21.90
CA VAL A 706 4.40 -23.45 -20.78
C VAL A 706 3.68 -24.49 -19.92
N ASN A 707 4.42 -25.45 -19.37
CA ASN A 707 3.87 -26.43 -18.44
C ASN A 707 4.23 -26.04 -16.99
N VAL A 708 3.33 -25.30 -16.35
CA VAL A 708 3.54 -24.81 -14.97
C VAL A 708 3.44 -25.92 -13.92
N LEU A 709 2.58 -26.92 -14.14
CA LEU A 709 2.40 -28.02 -13.20
C LEU A 709 3.64 -28.91 -13.10
N ALA A 710 4.31 -29.16 -14.22
CA ALA A 710 5.56 -29.91 -14.24
C ALA A 710 6.64 -29.21 -13.38
N VAL A 711 6.70 -27.88 -13.47
CA VAL A 711 7.62 -27.06 -12.67
C VAL A 711 7.22 -27.05 -11.19
N LEU A 712 5.94 -26.87 -10.88
CA LEU A 712 5.45 -26.88 -9.49
C LEU A 712 5.80 -28.18 -8.76
N LYS A 713 5.68 -29.33 -9.45
CA LYS A 713 6.05 -30.65 -8.89
C LYS A 713 7.54 -30.80 -8.58
N GLN A 714 8.40 -29.97 -9.18
CA GLN A 714 9.85 -29.99 -8.93
C GLN A 714 10.26 -29.08 -7.77
N ILE A 715 9.41 -28.13 -7.40
CA ILE A 715 9.64 -27.25 -6.25
C ILE A 715 9.21 -28.00 -5.00
N THR A 716 10.12 -28.15 -4.04
CA THR A 716 9.93 -28.89 -2.80
C THR A 716 10.29 -28.00 -1.61
N PRO A 717 9.83 -28.33 -0.38
CA PRO A 717 10.21 -27.57 0.80
C PRO A 717 11.74 -27.49 1.00
N ASP A 718 12.46 -28.54 0.61
CA ASP A 718 13.91 -28.63 0.78
C ASP A 718 14.71 -27.82 -0.26
N ASN A 719 14.11 -27.50 -1.41
CA ASN A 719 14.81 -26.82 -2.50
C ASN A 719 14.31 -25.39 -2.79
N ILE A 720 13.13 -24.99 -2.30
CA ILE A 720 12.54 -23.69 -2.62
C ILE A 720 13.46 -22.52 -2.24
N GLU A 721 14.15 -22.60 -1.10
CA GLU A 721 15.10 -21.58 -0.68
C GLU A 721 16.23 -21.42 -1.72
N LYS A 722 16.82 -22.54 -2.17
CA LYS A 722 17.86 -22.53 -3.21
C LYS A 722 17.32 -21.97 -4.51
N VAL A 723 16.13 -22.39 -4.95
CA VAL A 723 15.47 -21.87 -6.16
C VAL A 723 15.31 -20.35 -6.06
N MET A 724 14.82 -19.86 -4.91
CA MET A 724 14.59 -18.45 -4.68
C MET A 724 15.87 -17.62 -4.62
N ILE A 725 16.93 -18.13 -3.98
CA ILE A 725 18.25 -17.49 -3.98
C ILE A 725 18.73 -17.25 -5.43
N HIS A 726 18.61 -18.25 -6.30
CA HIS A 726 18.99 -18.10 -7.70
C HIS A 726 18.04 -17.15 -8.46
N ALA A 727 16.74 -17.19 -8.17
CA ALA A 727 15.74 -16.31 -8.79
C ALA A 727 15.99 -14.82 -8.51
N ILE A 728 16.55 -14.48 -7.34
CA ILE A 728 16.86 -13.09 -6.96
C ILE A 728 18.30 -12.67 -7.27
N GLU A 729 19.20 -13.60 -7.60
CA GLU A 729 20.65 -13.39 -7.70
C GLU A 729 21.04 -12.22 -8.62
N LYS A 730 20.30 -12.02 -9.72
CA LYS A 730 20.53 -10.96 -10.72
C LYS A 730 19.56 -9.77 -10.59
N SER A 731 18.66 -9.79 -9.62
CA SER A 731 17.60 -8.78 -9.45
C SER A 731 18.14 -7.43 -8.96
N GLU A 732 17.41 -6.35 -9.27
CA GLU A 732 17.70 -5.03 -8.69
C GLU A 732 17.41 -5.00 -7.19
N VAL A 733 16.35 -5.68 -6.73
CA VAL A 733 16.06 -5.87 -5.29
C VAL A 733 17.31 -6.27 -4.51
N LEU A 734 17.99 -7.36 -4.91
CA LEU A 734 19.13 -7.88 -4.15
C LEU A 734 20.31 -6.89 -4.12
N LYS A 735 20.61 -6.21 -5.24
CA LYS A 735 21.70 -5.21 -5.31
C LYS A 735 21.45 -4.03 -4.37
N ARG A 736 20.19 -3.62 -4.24
CA ARG A 736 19.77 -2.48 -3.40
C ARG A 736 19.78 -2.87 -1.92
N ARG A 737 19.22 -4.04 -1.59
CA ARG A 737 19.28 -4.59 -0.22
C ARG A 737 20.71 -4.85 0.24
N PHE A 738 21.58 -5.30 -0.66
CA PHE A 738 23.00 -5.41 -0.36
C PHE A 738 23.63 -4.03 -0.07
N ARG A 739 23.29 -2.95 -0.78
CA ARG A 739 23.74 -1.59 -0.43
C ARG A 739 23.33 -1.23 0.99
N HIS A 740 22.07 -1.49 1.36
CA HIS A 740 21.57 -1.19 2.71
C HIS A 740 22.32 -2.00 3.77
N CYS A 741 22.53 -3.30 3.55
CA CYS A 741 23.28 -4.18 4.45
C CYS A 741 24.74 -3.72 4.58
N ALA A 742 25.41 -3.41 3.48
CA ALA A 742 26.78 -2.90 3.47
C ALA A 742 26.91 -1.54 4.21
N GLY A 743 25.88 -0.69 4.12
CA GLY A 743 25.80 0.54 4.90
C GLY A 743 25.67 0.27 6.40
N ARG A 744 24.74 -0.61 6.79
CA ARG A 744 24.48 -0.99 8.19
C ARG A 744 25.63 -1.77 8.83
N SER A 745 26.41 -2.52 8.04
CA SER A 745 27.59 -3.27 8.50
C SER A 745 28.88 -2.44 8.54
N LEU A 746 28.79 -1.12 8.30
CA LEU A 746 29.93 -0.20 8.25
C LEU A 746 30.97 -0.56 7.18
N MET A 747 30.59 -1.33 6.15
CA MET A 747 31.42 -1.54 4.96
C MET A 747 31.43 -0.28 4.10
N ILE A 748 30.25 0.32 3.93
CA ILE A 748 30.05 1.58 3.22
C ILE A 748 29.63 2.65 4.23
N LEU A 749 30.49 3.63 4.44
CA LEU A 749 30.21 4.73 5.34
C LEU A 749 29.33 5.78 4.65
N ARG A 750 28.19 6.09 5.27
CA ARG A 750 27.27 7.18 4.89
C ARG A 750 27.89 8.53 5.21
N ASN A 751 28.52 8.63 6.37
CA ASN A 751 29.21 9.82 6.85
C ASN A 751 30.70 9.51 7.07
N TYR A 752 31.58 10.36 6.53
CA TYR A 752 33.01 10.23 6.73
C TYR A 752 33.68 11.60 6.86
N MET A 753 34.49 11.79 7.91
CA MET A 753 35.18 13.06 8.20
C MET A 753 34.25 14.29 8.16
N GLY A 754 33.05 14.15 8.74
CA GLY A 754 32.06 15.24 8.82
C GLY A 754 31.31 15.53 7.52
N ARG A 755 31.51 14.75 6.45
CA ARG A 755 30.82 14.90 5.17
C ARG A 755 29.92 13.70 4.89
N GLU A 756 28.71 13.99 4.44
CA GLU A 756 27.76 12.98 3.96
C GLU A 756 28.15 12.52 2.54
N LYS A 757 28.17 11.21 2.31
CA LYS A 757 28.45 10.62 1.00
C LYS A 757 27.17 10.52 0.18
N ASN A 758 27.22 11.05 -1.04
CA ASN A 758 26.14 10.92 -2.01
C ASN A 758 25.73 9.45 -2.24
N VAL A 759 24.43 9.17 -2.15
CA VAL A 759 23.81 7.85 -2.32
C VAL A 759 24.22 7.16 -3.64
N GLY A 760 24.37 7.91 -4.74
CA GLY A 760 24.83 7.38 -6.02
C GLY A 760 26.25 6.80 -5.96
N ARG A 761 27.16 7.44 -5.21
CA ARG A 761 28.51 6.89 -4.97
C ARG A 761 28.44 5.65 -4.08
N GLN A 762 27.57 5.64 -3.09
CA GLN A 762 27.34 4.45 -2.25
C GLN A 762 26.86 3.26 -3.08
N GLN A 763 25.96 3.48 -4.05
CA GLN A 763 25.45 2.42 -4.94
C GLN A 763 26.55 1.82 -5.83
N VAL A 764 27.42 2.65 -6.42
CA VAL A 764 28.53 2.16 -7.25
C VAL A 764 29.53 1.37 -6.41
N ALA A 765 29.89 1.88 -5.23
CA ALA A 765 30.78 1.18 -4.30
C ALA A 765 30.19 -0.18 -3.88
N SER A 766 28.88 -0.22 -3.60
CA SER A 766 28.15 -1.45 -3.27
C SER A 766 28.24 -2.51 -4.36
N MET A 767 28.06 -2.15 -5.64
CA MET A 767 28.15 -3.12 -6.73
C MET A 767 29.55 -3.73 -6.87
N ILE A 768 30.60 -2.92 -6.71
CA ILE A 768 31.99 -3.39 -6.72
C ILE A 768 32.23 -4.33 -5.52
N LEU A 769 31.81 -3.90 -4.33
CA LEU A 769 31.98 -4.66 -3.10
C LEU A 769 31.25 -6.00 -3.15
N MET A 770 30.03 -6.04 -3.69
CA MET A 770 29.26 -7.28 -3.84
C MET A 770 30.02 -8.31 -4.68
N LYS A 771 30.68 -7.89 -5.76
CA LYS A 771 31.50 -8.76 -6.60
C LYS A 771 32.71 -9.29 -5.83
N VAL A 772 33.43 -8.41 -5.12
CA VAL A 772 34.60 -8.79 -4.31
C VAL A 772 34.23 -9.77 -3.21
N LEU A 773 33.13 -9.54 -2.50
CA LEU A 773 32.67 -10.47 -1.45
C LEU A 773 32.35 -11.85 -2.02
N LYS A 774 31.72 -11.94 -3.20
CA LYS A 774 31.46 -13.23 -3.85
C LYS A 774 32.73 -14.00 -4.20
N GLU A 775 33.81 -13.29 -4.56
CA GLU A 775 35.12 -13.90 -4.82
C GLU A 775 35.83 -14.35 -3.54
N ILE A 776 35.59 -13.68 -2.41
CA ILE A 776 36.14 -14.07 -1.10
C ILE A 776 35.38 -15.31 -0.59
N ASN A 777 34.06 -15.19 -0.48
CA ASN A 777 33.16 -16.22 0.00
C ASN A 777 31.75 -15.94 -0.55
N PRO A 778 31.18 -16.80 -1.41
CA PRO A 778 29.81 -16.63 -1.91
C PRO A 778 28.73 -16.56 -0.82
N ASN A 779 29.03 -17.12 0.36
CA ASN A 779 28.19 -17.12 1.55
C ASN A 779 28.70 -16.13 2.61
N PHE A 780 29.47 -15.11 2.22
CA PHE A 780 29.95 -14.10 3.15
C PHE A 780 28.78 -13.51 3.99
N PRO A 781 28.94 -13.28 5.30
CA PRO A 781 27.84 -12.91 6.21
C PRO A 781 26.92 -11.79 5.69
N ILE A 782 27.48 -10.72 5.12
CA ILE A 782 26.71 -9.57 4.61
C ILE A 782 25.96 -9.89 3.30
N LEU A 783 26.49 -10.80 2.47
CA LEU A 783 25.75 -11.29 1.29
C LEU A 783 24.61 -12.21 1.70
N LYS A 784 24.85 -13.10 2.67
CA LYS A 784 23.83 -13.98 3.26
C LYS A 784 22.70 -13.15 3.87
N GLU A 785 23.03 -12.12 4.62
CA GLU A 785 22.08 -11.17 5.20
C GLU A 785 21.25 -10.43 4.15
N ALA A 786 21.87 -9.95 3.07
CA ALA A 786 21.13 -9.29 2.00
C ALA A 786 20.12 -10.24 1.32
N LYS A 787 20.48 -11.52 1.14
CA LYS A 787 19.55 -12.54 0.62
C LYS A 787 18.41 -12.80 1.61
N ARG A 788 18.74 -12.96 2.90
CA ARG A 788 17.77 -13.18 3.98
C ARG A 788 16.76 -12.04 4.08
N GLU A 789 17.20 -10.78 4.09
CA GLU A 789 16.30 -9.62 4.12
C GLU A 789 15.34 -9.59 2.92
N VAL A 790 15.78 -9.99 1.73
CA VAL A 790 14.89 -10.10 0.56
C VAL A 790 13.86 -11.20 0.75
N LEU A 791 14.31 -12.40 1.14
CA LEU A 791 13.48 -13.60 1.17
C LEU A 791 12.51 -13.64 2.35
N GLU A 792 12.88 -13.04 3.48
CA GLU A 792 12.10 -13.07 4.72
C GLU A 792 11.40 -11.75 5.03
N ASP A 793 12.10 -10.61 4.96
CA ASP A 793 11.54 -9.34 5.43
C ASP A 793 10.69 -8.67 4.32
N LEU A 794 11.19 -8.67 3.08
CA LEU A 794 10.46 -8.12 1.92
C LEU A 794 9.42 -9.11 1.39
N MET A 795 9.80 -10.38 1.25
CA MET A 795 8.92 -11.47 0.84
C MET A 795 8.41 -12.25 2.07
N ASN A 796 8.02 -13.51 1.89
CA ASN A 796 7.69 -14.42 2.99
C ASN A 796 8.00 -15.86 2.58
N LEU A 797 9.29 -16.19 2.49
CA LEU A 797 9.76 -17.52 2.08
C LEU A 797 9.31 -18.61 3.05
N LYS A 798 9.21 -18.30 4.35
CA LYS A 798 8.81 -19.27 5.37
C LYS A 798 7.41 -19.80 5.13
N ASP A 799 6.42 -18.91 5.00
CA ASP A 799 5.04 -19.34 4.74
C ASP A 799 4.89 -19.89 3.30
N ALA A 800 5.66 -19.41 2.32
CA ALA A 800 5.69 -20.02 0.99
C ALA A 800 6.20 -21.47 1.00
N THR A 801 7.23 -21.75 1.81
CA THR A 801 7.78 -23.11 2.01
C THR A 801 6.73 -24.01 2.67
N GLU A 802 6.01 -23.49 3.65
CA GLU A 802 4.90 -24.19 4.30
C GLU A 802 3.75 -24.51 3.32
N ILE A 803 3.41 -23.58 2.43
CA ILE A 803 2.42 -23.83 1.37
C ILE A 803 2.89 -24.92 0.41
N ILE A 804 4.15 -24.90 -0.03
CA ILE A 804 4.71 -25.98 -0.86
C ILE A 804 4.71 -27.32 -0.11
N ARG A 805 5.00 -27.33 1.19
CA ARG A 805 4.92 -28.54 2.02
C ARG A 805 3.51 -29.12 2.01
N LYS A 806 2.49 -28.28 2.27
CA LYS A 806 1.08 -28.68 2.23
C LYS A 806 0.62 -29.16 0.86
N ILE A 807 1.13 -28.58 -0.21
CA ILE A 807 0.89 -29.06 -1.58
C ILE A 807 1.48 -30.46 -1.77
N ASN A 808 2.73 -30.68 -1.35
CA ASN A 808 3.41 -31.97 -1.49
C ASN A 808 2.76 -33.08 -0.64
N GLU A 809 2.26 -32.73 0.54
CA GLU A 809 1.50 -33.60 1.44
C GLU A 809 0.03 -33.80 1.01
N LYS A 810 -0.39 -33.16 -0.09
CA LYS A 810 -1.77 -33.18 -0.63
C LYS A 810 -2.83 -32.60 0.32
N GLU A 811 -2.44 -31.79 1.29
CA GLU A 811 -3.38 -30.99 2.10
C GLU A 811 -3.99 -29.84 1.28
N ILE A 812 -3.24 -29.34 0.30
CA ILE A 812 -3.69 -28.37 -0.70
C ILE A 812 -3.68 -29.05 -2.07
N VAL A 813 -4.80 -29.00 -2.78
CA VAL A 813 -4.95 -29.60 -4.11
C VAL A 813 -5.03 -28.54 -5.21
N PHE A 814 -4.60 -28.91 -6.42
CA PHE A 814 -4.74 -28.07 -7.61
C PHE A 814 -5.93 -28.51 -8.44
N GLU A 815 -6.66 -27.54 -8.96
CA GLU A 815 -7.65 -27.74 -10.02
C GLU A 815 -7.28 -26.86 -11.22
N GLU A 816 -7.41 -27.41 -12.42
CA GLU A 816 -7.13 -26.68 -13.66
C GLU A 816 -8.41 -26.43 -14.45
N ILE A 817 -8.56 -25.20 -14.93
CA ILE A 817 -9.59 -24.83 -15.91
C ILE A 817 -8.95 -24.11 -17.09
N ILE A 818 -9.63 -24.14 -18.24
CA ILE A 818 -9.25 -23.38 -19.43
C ILE A 818 -10.43 -22.50 -19.80
N THR A 819 -10.18 -21.21 -20.02
CA THR A 819 -11.23 -20.21 -20.21
C THR A 819 -10.87 -19.24 -21.34
N LYS A 820 -11.86 -18.76 -22.11
CA LYS A 820 -11.70 -17.58 -22.99
C LYS A 820 -12.29 -16.30 -22.40
N ILE A 821 -13.12 -16.46 -21.38
CA ILE A 821 -13.66 -15.40 -20.54
C ILE A 821 -13.07 -15.65 -19.16
N PRO A 822 -12.37 -14.71 -18.54
CA PRO A 822 -11.83 -14.92 -17.23
C PRO A 822 -12.94 -15.13 -16.20
N SER A 823 -12.65 -15.95 -15.19
CA SER A 823 -13.56 -16.15 -14.07
C SER A 823 -13.76 -14.84 -13.28
N PRO A 824 -14.88 -14.69 -12.55
CA PRO A 824 -15.13 -13.53 -11.69
C PRO A 824 -13.95 -13.13 -10.81
N PHE A 825 -13.25 -14.11 -10.23
CA PHE A 825 -12.10 -13.85 -9.34
C PHE A 825 -10.82 -13.46 -10.09
N ALA A 826 -10.72 -13.71 -11.39
CA ALA A 826 -9.54 -13.40 -12.20
C ALA A 826 -9.52 -11.95 -12.71
N PHE A 827 -10.65 -11.22 -12.63
CA PHE A 827 -10.78 -9.88 -13.21
C PHE A 827 -9.70 -8.90 -12.71
N ASN A 828 -9.54 -8.81 -11.39
CA ASN A 828 -8.58 -7.89 -10.77
C ASN A 828 -7.12 -8.28 -11.07
N LEU A 829 -6.82 -9.58 -11.22
CA LEU A 829 -5.50 -10.08 -11.60
C LEU A 829 -5.16 -9.76 -13.06
N ILE A 830 -6.11 -9.95 -13.97
CA ILE A 830 -5.90 -9.70 -15.41
C ILE A 830 -5.81 -8.20 -15.70
N LEU A 831 -6.62 -7.39 -15.01
CA LEU A 831 -6.62 -5.94 -15.15
C LEU A 831 -5.33 -5.28 -14.65
N GLN A 832 -4.57 -5.94 -13.77
CA GLN A 832 -3.41 -5.35 -13.12
C GLN A 832 -2.39 -4.77 -14.11
N GLY A 833 -2.18 -5.42 -15.24
CA GLY A 833 -1.28 -4.95 -16.31
C GLY A 833 -1.81 -3.76 -17.12
N HIS A 834 -3.09 -3.39 -16.98
CA HIS A 834 -3.71 -2.31 -17.76
C HIS A 834 -4.02 -1.05 -16.91
N LEU A 835 -3.81 -1.12 -15.59
CA LEU A 835 -4.29 -0.11 -14.63
C LEU A 835 -3.67 1.29 -14.80
N ASP A 836 -2.46 1.41 -15.33
CA ASP A 836 -1.82 2.72 -15.52
C ASP A 836 -2.08 3.37 -16.89
N ILE A 837 -2.53 2.60 -17.90
CA ILE A 837 -2.87 3.14 -19.23
C ILE A 837 -4.35 3.51 -19.30
N LEU A 838 -5.21 2.68 -18.72
CA LEU A 838 -6.65 2.86 -18.80
C LEU A 838 -7.07 4.02 -17.91
N LYS A 839 -7.92 4.89 -18.43
CA LYS A 839 -8.69 5.78 -17.55
C LYS A 839 -9.52 4.90 -16.62
N MET A 840 -9.83 5.40 -15.43
CA MET A 840 -10.73 4.66 -14.52
C MET A 840 -12.06 4.29 -15.19
N GLU A 841 -12.54 5.15 -16.10
CA GLU A 841 -13.71 4.95 -16.94
C GLU A 841 -13.58 3.67 -17.81
N ASP A 842 -12.46 3.53 -18.53
CA ASP A 842 -12.19 2.38 -19.41
C ASP A 842 -12.03 1.07 -18.60
N LYS A 843 -11.47 1.15 -17.39
CA LYS A 843 -11.36 0.00 -16.46
C LYS A 843 -12.72 -0.53 -16.06
N ILE A 844 -13.65 0.36 -15.72
CA ILE A 844 -14.99 -0.01 -15.27
C ILE A 844 -15.80 -0.57 -16.44
N GLU A 845 -15.71 0.04 -17.62
CA GLU A 845 -16.35 -0.47 -18.82
C GLU A 845 -15.82 -1.87 -19.17
N PHE A 846 -14.52 -2.10 -19.07
CA PHE A 846 -13.93 -3.42 -19.19
C PHE A 846 -14.53 -4.39 -18.15
N LEU A 847 -14.54 -4.05 -16.87
CA LEU A 847 -15.11 -4.89 -15.81
C LEU A 847 -16.58 -5.24 -16.05
N LYS A 848 -17.38 -4.26 -16.47
CA LYS A 848 -18.80 -4.46 -16.82
C LYS A 848 -18.94 -5.40 -18.00
N ARG A 849 -18.13 -5.21 -19.04
CA ARG A 849 -18.12 -6.09 -20.22
C ARG A 849 -17.78 -7.53 -19.82
N MET A 850 -16.70 -7.73 -19.07
CA MET A 850 -16.29 -9.07 -18.62
C MET A 850 -17.36 -9.72 -17.75
N HIS A 851 -18.01 -8.96 -16.87
CA HIS A 851 -19.10 -9.45 -16.02
C HIS A 851 -20.33 -9.86 -16.82
N SER A 852 -20.74 -9.06 -17.80
CA SER A 852 -21.83 -9.42 -18.73
C SER A 852 -21.53 -10.72 -19.47
N MET A 853 -20.28 -10.94 -19.90
CA MET A 853 -19.85 -12.18 -20.53
C MET A 853 -19.93 -13.39 -19.59
N VAL A 854 -19.54 -13.22 -18.33
CA VAL A 854 -19.69 -14.24 -17.28
C VAL A 854 -21.17 -14.60 -17.08
N LEU A 855 -22.06 -13.60 -16.95
CA LEU A 855 -23.48 -13.85 -16.74
C LEU A 855 -24.12 -14.55 -17.95
N ALA A 856 -23.75 -14.13 -19.17
CA ALA A 856 -24.18 -14.79 -20.39
C ALA A 856 -23.75 -16.26 -20.41
N LYS A 857 -22.48 -16.55 -20.08
CA LYS A 857 -21.96 -17.92 -19.96
C LYS A 857 -22.76 -18.74 -18.95
N ILE A 858 -22.96 -18.22 -17.74
CA ILE A 858 -23.70 -18.91 -16.68
C ILE A 858 -25.12 -19.26 -17.16
N SER A 859 -25.77 -18.34 -17.88
CA SER A 859 -27.11 -18.59 -18.43
C SER A 859 -27.15 -19.74 -19.44
N ILE A 860 -26.10 -19.88 -20.27
CA ILE A 860 -25.98 -20.95 -21.27
C ILE A 860 -25.75 -22.29 -20.58
N SER A 861 -24.80 -22.36 -19.64
CA SER A 861 -24.49 -23.58 -18.91
C SER A 861 -25.68 -24.10 -18.07
N ASN A 862 -26.50 -23.20 -17.52
CA ASN A 862 -27.71 -23.57 -16.79
C ASN A 862 -28.81 -24.16 -17.71
N LYS A 863 -28.90 -23.70 -18.97
CA LYS A 863 -29.84 -24.26 -19.96
C LYS A 863 -29.41 -25.62 -20.49
N SER A 864 -28.10 -25.87 -20.62
CA SER A 864 -27.56 -27.13 -21.14
C SER A 864 -27.44 -28.24 -20.10
N GLY A 865 -27.56 -27.94 -18.81
CA GLY A 865 -27.53 -28.92 -17.71
C GLY A 865 -26.16 -29.58 -17.47
N LYS A 866 -25.12 -29.23 -18.23
CA LYS A 866 -23.77 -29.82 -18.17
C LYS A 866 -22.73 -28.72 -17.93
N ASN A 867 -22.19 -28.65 -16.72
CA ASN A 867 -21.21 -27.63 -16.32
C ASN A 867 -19.89 -28.30 -15.88
N THR A 868 -19.28 -29.08 -16.78
CA THR A 868 -17.99 -29.78 -16.56
C THR A 868 -16.82 -28.98 -17.13
N SER A 869 -15.61 -29.12 -16.56
CA SER A 869 -14.40 -28.37 -16.94
C SER A 869 -14.08 -28.37 -18.45
N LYS A 870 -14.43 -29.45 -19.17
CA LYS A 870 -14.29 -29.56 -20.64
C LYS A 870 -15.21 -28.61 -21.44
N ASN A 871 -16.36 -28.21 -20.91
CA ASN A 871 -17.35 -27.37 -21.62
C ASN A 871 -17.12 -25.86 -21.43
N LEU A 872 -16.22 -25.45 -20.54
CA LEU A 872 -15.99 -24.03 -20.23
C LEU A 872 -15.47 -23.24 -21.44
N LEU A 873 -14.66 -23.89 -22.28
CA LEU A 873 -14.15 -23.35 -23.54
C LEU A 873 -15.28 -23.16 -24.58
N GLU A 874 -16.09 -24.19 -24.81
CA GLU A 874 -17.18 -24.19 -25.80
C GLU A 874 -18.28 -23.18 -25.44
N ASP A 875 -18.66 -23.10 -24.16
CA ASP A 875 -19.62 -22.11 -23.67
C ASP A 875 -19.07 -20.68 -23.86
N SER A 876 -17.79 -20.46 -23.55
CA SER A 876 -17.14 -19.15 -23.72
C SER A 876 -17.07 -18.74 -25.20
N GLU A 877 -16.74 -19.68 -26.09
CA GLU A 877 -16.79 -19.45 -27.54
C GLU A 877 -18.19 -19.14 -28.04
N THR A 878 -19.20 -19.81 -27.49
CA THR A 878 -20.61 -19.58 -27.86
C THR A 878 -21.06 -18.19 -27.45
N VAL A 879 -20.71 -17.74 -26.24
CA VAL A 879 -20.95 -16.35 -25.79
C VAL A 879 -20.27 -15.36 -26.72
N LEU A 880 -18.99 -15.56 -27.03
CA LEU A 880 -18.24 -14.68 -27.95
C LEU A 880 -18.84 -14.64 -29.36
N LYS A 881 -19.43 -15.74 -29.84
CA LYS A 881 -20.10 -15.82 -31.16
C LYS A 881 -21.49 -15.18 -31.18
N HIS A 882 -22.24 -15.23 -30.08
CA HIS A 882 -23.66 -14.81 -30.03
C HIS A 882 -23.89 -13.44 -29.40
N VAL A 883 -22.98 -12.96 -28.54
CA VAL A 883 -23.06 -11.61 -28.00
C VAL A 883 -22.51 -10.64 -29.04
N LYS A 884 -23.39 -10.17 -29.94
CA LYS A 884 -23.15 -8.91 -30.65
C LYS A 884 -23.30 -7.80 -29.62
N PHE A 885 -22.18 -7.32 -29.08
CA PHE A 885 -22.20 -6.11 -28.27
C PHE A 885 -22.68 -4.97 -29.17
N GLU A 886 -23.89 -4.46 -28.90
CA GLU A 886 -24.31 -3.15 -29.37
C GLU A 886 -23.42 -2.12 -28.66
N ASP A 887 -22.28 -1.87 -29.26
CA ASP A 887 -21.40 -0.79 -28.86
C ASP A 887 -22.16 0.52 -29.13
N LYS A 888 -22.58 1.24 -28.08
CA LYS A 888 -23.29 2.52 -28.20
C LYS A 888 -22.46 3.59 -28.94
N SER A 889 -21.17 3.35 -29.19
CA SER A 889 -20.38 4.18 -30.11
C SER A 889 -20.72 3.94 -31.59
N VAL A 890 -21.34 2.81 -31.95
CA VAL A 890 -21.78 2.45 -33.32
C VAL A 890 -23.08 3.16 -33.72
N GLU A 891 -23.98 3.45 -32.77
CA GLU A 891 -25.18 4.27 -33.04
C GLU A 891 -24.83 5.68 -33.51
N LYS A 892 -23.66 6.22 -33.11
CA LYS A 892 -23.20 7.54 -33.54
C LYS A 892 -22.96 7.67 -35.04
N PHE A 893 -22.71 6.56 -35.76
CA PHE A 893 -22.35 6.57 -37.17
C PHE A 893 -23.43 5.98 -38.09
N LYS A 894 -24.33 5.13 -37.58
CA LYS A 894 -25.50 4.67 -38.33
C LYS A 894 -26.54 5.77 -38.55
N ASP A 895 -26.60 6.77 -37.65
CA ASP A 895 -27.48 7.95 -37.75
C ASP A 895 -27.14 8.90 -38.92
N TYR A 896 -26.00 8.75 -39.59
CA TYR A 896 -25.60 9.59 -40.74
C TYR A 896 -26.05 9.05 -42.09
N ASN A 897 -26.45 7.78 -42.18
CA ASN A 897 -26.84 7.17 -43.45
C ASN A 897 -28.17 7.75 -44.02
N ASP A 898 -28.99 8.38 -43.17
CA ASP A 898 -30.31 8.93 -43.53
C ASP A 898 -30.37 10.47 -43.54
N LEU A 899 -29.24 11.16 -43.32
CA LEU A 899 -29.16 12.62 -43.27
C LEU A 899 -28.61 13.19 -44.58
N SER A 900 -29.15 14.33 -45.03
CA SER A 900 -28.58 15.03 -46.18
C SER A 900 -27.21 15.65 -45.85
N ASP A 901 -26.44 16.00 -46.89
CA ASP A 901 -25.14 16.68 -46.75
C ASP A 901 -25.29 17.98 -45.93
N ILE A 902 -26.41 18.68 -46.09
CA ILE A 902 -26.72 19.92 -45.38
C ILE A 902 -27.02 19.66 -43.91
N GLN A 903 -27.80 18.62 -43.59
CA GLN A 903 -28.04 18.24 -42.19
C GLN A 903 -26.74 17.87 -41.48
N THR A 904 -25.84 17.19 -42.19
CA THR A 904 -24.52 16.81 -41.68
C THR A 904 -23.67 18.04 -41.38
N ILE A 905 -23.62 19.02 -42.29
CA ILE A 905 -22.90 20.29 -42.09
C ILE A 905 -23.47 21.08 -40.91
N LEU A 906 -24.80 21.15 -40.79
CA LEU A 906 -25.47 21.85 -39.69
C LEU A 906 -25.16 21.18 -38.34
N LEU A 907 -25.13 19.84 -38.27
CA LEU A 907 -24.73 19.10 -37.06
C LEU A 907 -23.27 19.35 -36.69
N GLU A 908 -22.37 19.41 -37.69
CA GLU A 908 -20.96 19.73 -37.48
C GLU A 908 -20.79 21.13 -36.86
N TYR A 909 -21.45 22.13 -37.45
CA TYR A 909 -21.45 23.51 -36.93
C TYR A 909 -22.04 23.60 -35.54
N ALA A 910 -23.15 22.92 -35.28
CA ALA A 910 -23.78 22.90 -33.97
C ALA A 910 -22.89 22.24 -32.90
N GLY A 911 -22.09 21.24 -33.29
CA GLY A 911 -21.12 20.57 -32.42
C GLY A 911 -19.91 21.43 -32.04
N LYS A 912 -19.51 22.39 -32.90
CA LYS A 912 -18.34 23.26 -32.67
C LYS A 912 -18.63 24.47 -31.77
N ILE A 913 -19.89 24.79 -31.48
CA ILE A 913 -20.27 25.88 -30.57
C ILE A 913 -19.84 25.53 -29.14
N ARG A 914 -18.97 26.33 -28.50
CA ARG A 914 -18.43 26.02 -27.16
C ARG A 914 -19.24 26.59 -25.99
N LYS A 915 -20.08 27.61 -26.21
CA LYS A 915 -20.77 28.39 -25.16
C LYS A 915 -22.29 28.20 -25.15
N ILE A 916 -22.78 26.94 -25.17
CA ILE A 916 -24.22 26.65 -25.01
C ILE A 916 -24.45 25.49 -24.00
N PRO A 917 -25.52 25.54 -23.18
CA PRO A 917 -25.87 24.45 -22.27
C PRO A 917 -26.09 23.11 -23.00
N ILE A 918 -25.82 22.00 -22.32
CA ILE A 918 -25.90 20.64 -22.89
C ILE A 918 -27.32 20.31 -23.39
N TYR A 919 -28.35 20.70 -22.63
CA TYR A 919 -29.75 20.47 -23.04
C TYR A 919 -30.09 21.23 -24.32
N PHE A 920 -29.59 22.47 -24.46
CA PHE A 920 -29.82 23.33 -25.62
C PHE A 920 -29.17 22.74 -26.88
N ARG A 921 -27.96 22.18 -26.75
CA ARG A 921 -27.30 21.48 -27.85
C ARG A 921 -28.04 20.22 -28.29
N LYS A 922 -28.56 19.43 -27.34
CA LYS A 922 -29.36 18.24 -27.65
C LYS A 922 -30.64 18.59 -28.42
N GLU A 923 -31.31 19.66 -28.01
CA GLU A 923 -32.53 20.14 -28.67
C GLU A 923 -32.24 20.63 -30.09
N LEU A 924 -31.16 21.41 -30.28
CA LEU A 924 -30.69 21.87 -31.59
C LEU A 924 -30.35 20.69 -32.53
N PHE A 925 -29.68 19.66 -32.01
CA PHE A 925 -29.34 18.47 -32.80
C PHE A 925 -30.60 17.70 -33.23
N ALA A 926 -31.60 17.59 -32.35
CA ALA A 926 -32.86 16.95 -32.68
C ALA A 926 -33.64 17.72 -33.75
N ILE A 927 -33.63 19.06 -33.71
CA ILE A 927 -34.22 19.92 -34.74
C ILE A 927 -33.55 19.69 -36.10
N ILE A 928 -32.21 19.67 -36.16
CA ILE A 928 -31.48 19.43 -37.41
C ILE A 928 -31.78 18.03 -37.97
N LYS A 929 -32.04 17.04 -37.10
CA LYS A 929 -32.46 15.68 -37.47
C LYS A 929 -33.95 15.55 -37.83
N GLY A 930 -34.71 16.65 -37.88
CA GLY A 930 -36.10 16.66 -38.36
C GLY A 930 -37.17 16.55 -37.28
N LYS A 931 -36.87 16.88 -36.02
CA LYS A 931 -37.89 17.09 -34.99
C LYS A 931 -38.86 18.19 -35.48
N LYS A 932 -40.17 18.00 -35.32
CA LYS A 932 -41.20 19.00 -35.66
C LYS A 932 -41.31 20.08 -34.58
N ILE A 933 -41.66 21.31 -34.96
CA ILE A 933 -41.61 22.46 -34.06
C ILE A 933 -42.59 22.35 -32.88
N GLU A 934 -43.75 21.73 -33.09
CA GLU A 934 -44.75 21.45 -32.04
C GLU A 934 -44.20 20.59 -30.88
N LYS A 935 -43.11 19.85 -31.12
CA LYS A 935 -42.45 18.98 -30.13
C LYS A 935 -41.20 19.63 -29.53
N VAL A 936 -40.81 20.81 -29.99
CA VAL A 936 -39.64 21.55 -29.49
C VAL A 936 -40.00 22.23 -28.19
N ASN A 937 -39.11 22.17 -27.20
CA ASN A 937 -39.32 22.82 -25.91
C ASN A 937 -39.53 24.35 -26.09
N GLU A 938 -40.62 24.90 -25.55
CA GLU A 938 -40.93 26.35 -25.63
C GLU A 938 -39.81 27.23 -25.06
N GLU A 939 -39.16 26.79 -23.97
CA GLU A 939 -38.04 27.50 -23.34
C GLU A 939 -36.86 27.65 -24.32
N PHE A 940 -36.62 26.64 -25.16
CA PHE A 940 -35.59 26.69 -26.19
C PHE A 940 -35.91 27.77 -27.24
N ILE A 941 -37.17 27.84 -27.69
CA ILE A 941 -37.62 28.82 -28.70
C ILE A 941 -37.53 30.24 -28.14
N GLU A 942 -37.96 30.45 -26.89
CA GLU A 942 -37.89 31.74 -26.20
C GLU A 942 -36.44 32.21 -26.06
N LYS A 943 -35.54 31.33 -25.63
CA LYS A 943 -34.11 31.65 -25.49
C LYS A 943 -33.42 31.96 -26.82
N VAL A 944 -33.78 31.27 -27.90
CA VAL A 944 -33.26 31.58 -29.25
C VAL A 944 -33.72 32.96 -29.73
N ARG A 945 -34.96 33.35 -29.42
CA ARG A 945 -35.49 34.69 -29.76
C ARG A 945 -34.85 35.79 -28.91
N GLU A 946 -34.73 35.56 -27.61
CA GLU A 946 -34.11 36.50 -26.66
C GLU A 946 -32.66 36.81 -27.04
N HIS A 947 -31.91 35.82 -27.53
CA HIS A 947 -30.48 35.96 -27.85
C HIS A 947 -30.19 36.12 -29.34
N LYS A 948 -31.17 36.60 -30.13
CA LYS A 948 -31.08 36.68 -31.59
C LYS A 948 -29.81 37.36 -32.10
N ASP A 949 -29.48 38.54 -31.57
CA ASP A 949 -28.33 39.33 -32.03
C ASP A 949 -26.99 38.64 -31.71
N LEU A 950 -26.92 37.93 -30.58
CA LEU A 950 -25.74 37.17 -30.18
C LEU A 950 -25.55 35.93 -31.06
N ILE A 951 -26.64 35.22 -31.38
CA ILE A 951 -26.62 34.04 -32.25
C ILE A 951 -26.21 34.44 -33.67
N ILE A 952 -26.76 35.52 -34.22
CA ILE A 952 -26.38 36.02 -35.56
C ILE A 952 -24.89 36.39 -35.60
N LYS A 953 -24.37 36.95 -34.50
CA LYS A 953 -22.97 37.40 -34.42
C LYS A 953 -21.96 36.25 -34.18
N GLU A 954 -22.30 35.29 -33.33
CA GLU A 954 -21.33 34.27 -32.86
C GLU A 954 -21.48 32.89 -33.52
N TRP A 955 -22.63 32.56 -34.11
CA TRP A 955 -22.84 31.26 -34.74
C TRP A 955 -22.52 31.31 -36.23
N PRO A 956 -22.11 30.17 -36.85
CA PRO A 956 -22.01 30.06 -38.30
C PRO A 956 -23.30 30.51 -38.97
N SER A 957 -23.17 31.33 -40.01
CA SER A 957 -24.29 32.02 -40.68
C SER A 957 -25.35 31.04 -41.21
N GLU A 958 -24.93 29.86 -41.60
CA GLU A 958 -25.76 28.77 -42.12
C GLU A 958 -26.61 28.16 -41.02
N LEU A 959 -26.03 27.96 -39.85
CA LEU A 959 -26.70 27.40 -38.69
C LEU A 959 -27.66 28.40 -38.04
N SER A 960 -27.26 29.67 -37.95
CA SER A 960 -28.13 30.75 -37.47
C SER A 960 -29.30 30.98 -38.44
N ASN A 961 -29.06 31.03 -39.74
CA ASN A 961 -30.13 31.15 -40.74
C ASN A 961 -31.09 29.96 -40.68
N PHE A 962 -30.58 28.72 -40.60
CA PHE A 962 -31.41 27.52 -40.45
C PHE A 962 -32.34 27.62 -39.24
N ILE A 963 -31.79 27.90 -38.04
CA ILE A 963 -32.60 27.89 -36.82
C ILE A 963 -33.64 28.99 -36.81
N PHE A 964 -33.36 30.17 -37.38
CA PHE A 964 -34.35 31.25 -37.50
C PHE A 964 -35.41 30.99 -38.57
N THR A 965 -35.05 30.42 -39.73
CA THR A 965 -36.04 30.00 -40.73
C THR A 965 -36.98 28.94 -40.14
N TYR A 966 -36.42 27.94 -39.45
CA TYR A 966 -37.17 26.90 -38.76
C TYR A 966 -38.16 27.47 -37.74
N ILE A 967 -37.74 28.44 -36.91
CA ILE A 967 -38.60 29.07 -35.90
C ILE A 967 -39.64 30.02 -36.51
N ASN A 968 -39.32 30.69 -37.62
CA ASN A 968 -40.21 31.67 -38.26
C ASN A 968 -41.31 31.02 -39.10
N GLU A 969 -40.98 29.97 -39.85
CA GLU A 969 -41.95 29.24 -40.69
C GLU A 969 -42.85 28.29 -39.86
N ARG A 970 -42.44 27.96 -38.63
CA ARG A 970 -43.19 27.16 -37.66
C ARG A 970 -43.72 25.86 -38.27
N GLU A 971 -45.04 25.60 -38.17
CA GLU A 971 -45.70 24.39 -38.66
C GLU A 971 -45.61 24.23 -40.19
N ASN A 972 -45.32 25.32 -40.91
CA ASN A 972 -45.14 25.32 -42.36
C ASN A 972 -43.70 25.03 -42.80
N PHE A 973 -42.76 24.87 -41.86
CA PHE A 973 -41.37 24.55 -42.19
C PHE A 973 -41.24 23.13 -42.75
N ASP A 974 -40.78 23.02 -44.00
CA ASP A 974 -40.50 21.73 -44.65
C ASP A 974 -38.99 21.53 -44.77
N MET A 975 -38.47 20.59 -43.96
CA MET A 975 -37.05 20.24 -43.94
C MET A 975 -36.54 19.76 -45.31
N LYS A 976 -37.35 19.01 -46.07
CA LYS A 976 -36.95 18.51 -47.39
C LYS A 976 -36.85 19.64 -48.40
N LYS A 977 -37.78 20.60 -48.35
CA LYS A 977 -37.75 21.80 -49.20
C LYS A 977 -36.59 22.72 -48.84
N TYR A 978 -36.29 22.91 -47.55
CA TYR A 978 -35.15 23.69 -47.09
C TYR A 978 -33.83 23.11 -47.58
N ILE A 979 -33.66 21.79 -47.45
CA ILE A 979 -32.47 21.08 -47.93
C ILE A 979 -32.33 21.26 -49.45
N LYS A 980 -33.39 20.99 -50.23
CA LYS A 980 -33.34 21.11 -51.70
C LYS A 980 -32.94 22.51 -52.17
N ASN A 981 -33.50 23.56 -51.56
CA ASN A 981 -33.18 24.94 -51.92
C ASN A 981 -31.74 25.36 -51.56
N ARG A 982 -31.11 24.68 -50.60
CA ARG A 982 -29.74 24.97 -50.15
C ARG A 982 -28.70 24.09 -50.85
N GLU A 983 -29.08 22.93 -51.38
CA GLU A 983 -28.20 22.07 -52.19
C GLU A 983 -27.86 22.71 -53.54
N GLU A 984 -28.69 23.65 -54.01
CA GLU A 984 -28.48 24.44 -55.22
C GLU A 984 -27.58 25.68 -55.00
N ASP A 985 -27.16 25.98 -53.75
CA ASP A 985 -26.30 27.12 -53.41
C ASP A 985 -24.79 26.78 -53.64
N PRO A 986 -24.11 27.42 -54.62
CA PRO A 986 -22.74 27.09 -54.99
C PRO A 986 -21.72 27.34 -53.86
N ASN A 987 -22.04 28.20 -52.90
CA ASN A 987 -21.14 28.58 -51.80
C ASN A 987 -21.09 27.54 -50.65
N LEU A 988 -21.99 26.56 -50.64
CA LEU A 988 -22.09 25.54 -49.59
C LEU A 988 -21.24 24.28 -49.85
N LYS A 989 -20.59 24.17 -51.02
CA LYS A 989 -19.59 23.13 -51.29
C LYS A 989 -18.29 23.47 -50.56
N LYS A 990 -18.20 23.09 -49.28
CA LYS A 990 -16.95 23.04 -48.51
C LYS A 990 -15.91 22.23 -49.32
N GLU A 991 -14.81 22.85 -49.73
CA GLU A 991 -13.63 22.08 -50.10
C GLU A 991 -13.18 21.29 -48.87
N LEU A 992 -13.27 19.97 -48.97
CA LEU A 992 -12.75 19.05 -47.96
C LEU A 992 -11.28 19.37 -47.73
N ASN A 993 -10.90 19.71 -46.49
CA ASN A 993 -9.51 19.96 -46.15
C ASN A 993 -8.70 18.68 -46.37
N LYS A 994 -7.95 18.65 -47.48
CA LYS A 994 -7.20 17.47 -47.93
C LYS A 994 -6.18 17.02 -46.89
N GLU A 995 -5.60 17.95 -46.13
CA GLU A 995 -4.62 17.63 -45.07
C GLU A 995 -5.27 16.86 -43.91
N GLU A 996 -6.49 17.24 -43.50
CA GLU A 996 -7.21 16.55 -42.43
C GLU A 996 -7.62 15.12 -42.81
N ILE A 997 -8.01 14.90 -44.08
CA ILE A 997 -8.32 13.56 -44.58
C ILE A 997 -7.04 12.71 -44.65
N ILE A 998 -5.94 13.27 -45.14
CA ILE A 998 -4.66 12.54 -45.23
C ILE A 998 -4.16 12.13 -43.85
N ASP A 999 -4.18 13.04 -42.87
CA ASP A 999 -3.73 12.73 -41.51
C ASP A 999 -4.65 11.73 -40.81
N GLY A 1000 -5.95 11.83 -41.05
CA GLY A 1000 -6.91 10.84 -40.59
C GLY A 1000 -6.73 9.47 -41.25
N LEU A 1001 -6.46 9.39 -42.56
CA LEU A 1001 -6.14 8.14 -43.25
C LEU A 1001 -4.82 7.54 -42.77
N ARG A 1002 -3.80 8.35 -42.48
CA ARG A 1002 -2.55 7.89 -41.85
C ARG A 1002 -2.80 7.27 -40.48
N LEU A 1003 -3.68 7.89 -39.69
CA LEU A 1003 -4.06 7.38 -38.38
C LEU A 1003 -4.83 6.06 -38.50
N VAL A 1004 -5.80 5.99 -39.42
CA VAL A 1004 -6.57 4.75 -39.70
C VAL A 1004 -5.64 3.65 -40.18
N ALA A 1005 -4.76 3.93 -41.14
CA ALA A 1005 -3.82 2.98 -41.68
C ALA A 1005 -2.89 2.40 -40.61
N ARG A 1006 -2.36 3.25 -39.72
CA ARG A 1006 -1.52 2.83 -38.59
C ARG A 1006 -2.26 1.95 -37.60
N ARG A 1007 -3.54 2.23 -37.33
CA ARG A 1007 -4.34 1.52 -36.31
C ARG A 1007 -4.96 0.23 -36.84
N GLN A 1008 -5.29 0.18 -38.13
CA GLN A 1008 -5.76 -1.01 -38.84
C GLN A 1008 -4.60 -1.89 -39.35
N LYS A 1009 -3.35 -1.44 -39.18
CA LYS A 1009 -2.15 -2.14 -39.67
C LYS A 1009 -2.22 -2.44 -41.16
N LEU A 1010 -2.62 -1.46 -41.96
CA LEU A 1010 -2.70 -1.61 -43.41
C LEU A 1010 -1.30 -1.79 -44.00
N ASP A 1011 -1.20 -2.63 -45.03
CA ASP A 1011 -0.01 -2.74 -45.83
C ASP A 1011 0.36 -1.38 -46.43
N ASP A 1012 1.67 -1.13 -46.58
CA ASP A 1012 2.17 0.18 -47.01
C ASP A 1012 1.66 0.55 -48.42
N ASP A 1013 1.36 -0.44 -49.27
CA ASP A 1013 0.76 -0.24 -50.58
C ASP A 1013 -0.69 0.26 -50.49
N VAL A 1014 -1.54 -0.38 -49.68
CA VAL A 1014 -2.94 0.03 -49.44
C VAL A 1014 -2.99 1.42 -48.81
N LYS A 1015 -2.13 1.67 -47.82
CA LYS A 1015 -2.00 2.99 -47.18
C LYS A 1015 -1.56 4.06 -48.16
N SER A 1016 -0.57 3.77 -49.02
CA SER A 1016 -0.07 4.70 -50.03
C SER A 1016 -1.16 5.04 -51.04
N GLU A 1017 -1.89 4.04 -51.54
CA GLU A 1017 -3.01 4.23 -52.48
C GLU A 1017 -4.13 5.07 -51.86
N LEU A 1018 -4.51 4.80 -50.60
CA LEU A 1018 -5.53 5.58 -49.90
C LEU A 1018 -5.13 7.05 -49.74
N ILE A 1019 -3.88 7.33 -49.37
CA ILE A 1019 -3.39 8.71 -49.21
C ILE A 1019 -3.29 9.41 -50.57
N GLN A 1020 -2.79 8.73 -51.61
CA GLN A 1020 -2.68 9.30 -52.96
C GLN A 1020 -4.05 9.56 -53.60
N SER A 1021 -5.07 8.79 -53.23
CA SER A 1021 -6.43 8.97 -53.73
C SER A 1021 -7.07 10.30 -53.29
N VAL A 1022 -6.57 10.93 -52.21
CA VAL A 1022 -7.03 12.24 -51.73
C VAL A 1022 -6.50 13.38 -52.62
N SER A 1023 -5.27 13.23 -53.13
CA SER A 1023 -4.57 14.27 -53.90
C SER A 1023 -4.66 14.08 -55.41
N SER A 1024 -4.92 12.86 -55.89
CA SER A 1024 -4.93 12.52 -57.32
C SER A 1024 -5.90 11.39 -57.65
N LYS A 1025 -6.50 11.41 -58.85
CA LYS A 1025 -7.37 10.32 -59.34
C LYS A 1025 -6.49 9.15 -59.79
N ILE A 1026 -6.17 8.26 -58.85
CA ILE A 1026 -5.48 7.01 -59.14
C ILE A 1026 -6.47 5.84 -59.22
N LYS A 1027 -6.10 4.77 -59.93
CA LYS A 1027 -6.88 3.53 -60.00
C LYS A 1027 -6.47 2.64 -58.83
N LEU A 1028 -7.39 2.39 -57.90
CA LEU A 1028 -7.14 1.57 -56.71
C LEU A 1028 -6.99 0.09 -57.07
N SER A 1029 -6.08 -0.60 -56.41
CA SER A 1029 -5.92 -2.06 -56.51
C SER A 1029 -7.15 -2.81 -55.96
N GLU A 1030 -7.33 -4.07 -56.37
CA GLU A 1030 -8.40 -4.93 -55.85
C GLU A 1030 -8.31 -5.13 -54.34
N ASP A 1031 -7.09 -5.18 -53.79
CA ASP A 1031 -6.88 -5.36 -52.35
C ASP A 1031 -7.27 -4.09 -51.56
N THR A 1032 -6.93 -2.90 -52.07
CA THR A 1032 -7.40 -1.64 -51.49
C THR A 1032 -8.92 -1.50 -51.57
N LYS A 1033 -9.54 -1.89 -52.69
CA LYS A 1033 -11.00 -1.87 -52.84
C LYS A 1033 -11.71 -2.82 -51.88
N LYS A 1034 -11.25 -4.07 -51.78
CA LYS A 1034 -11.77 -5.04 -50.81
C LYS A 1034 -11.64 -4.54 -49.38
N TRP A 1035 -10.52 -3.88 -49.06
CA TRP A 1035 -10.34 -3.28 -47.76
C TRP A 1035 -11.31 -2.12 -47.51
N ILE A 1036 -11.48 -1.19 -48.45
CA ILE A 1036 -12.43 -0.08 -48.34
C ILE A 1036 -13.85 -0.62 -48.13
N ASP A 1037 -14.26 -1.59 -48.93
CA ASP A 1037 -15.61 -2.17 -48.85
C ASP A 1037 -15.81 -2.90 -47.51
N GLY A 1038 -14.82 -3.66 -47.05
CA GLY A 1038 -14.84 -4.28 -45.72
C GLY A 1038 -14.82 -3.27 -44.56
N PHE A 1039 -14.11 -2.16 -44.71
CA PHE A 1039 -13.99 -1.11 -43.69
C PHE A 1039 -15.28 -0.28 -43.58
N VAL A 1040 -15.89 0.07 -44.72
CA VAL A 1040 -17.15 0.82 -44.79
C VAL A 1040 -18.33 -0.02 -44.32
N ASN A 1041 -18.36 -1.31 -44.68
CA ASN A 1041 -19.44 -2.22 -44.29
C ASN A 1041 -19.21 -2.88 -42.90
N GLY A 1042 -18.03 -2.69 -42.30
CA GLY A 1042 -17.63 -3.23 -41.01
C GLY A 1042 -17.87 -2.29 -39.82
N THR A 1043 -17.37 -2.66 -38.64
CA THR A 1043 -17.42 -1.78 -37.45
C THR A 1043 -16.38 -0.67 -37.57
N ILE A 1044 -16.83 0.56 -37.81
CA ILE A 1044 -15.95 1.72 -37.97
C ILE A 1044 -15.27 2.02 -36.62
N PRO A 1045 -13.93 2.05 -36.57
CA PRO A 1045 -13.22 2.30 -35.32
C PRO A 1045 -13.41 3.74 -34.82
N LYS A 1046 -13.51 3.91 -33.49
CA LYS A 1046 -13.71 5.21 -32.81
C LYS A 1046 -12.66 6.29 -33.12
N TYR A 1047 -11.51 5.91 -33.67
CA TYR A 1047 -10.44 6.83 -34.08
C TYR A 1047 -10.54 7.30 -35.54
N CYS A 1048 -11.47 6.75 -36.33
CA CYS A 1048 -11.77 7.22 -37.67
C CYS A 1048 -12.64 8.48 -37.55
N SER A 1049 -12.20 9.58 -38.15
CA SER A 1049 -13.01 10.80 -38.20
C SER A 1049 -14.12 10.69 -39.24
N ASP A 1050 -15.19 11.45 -39.05
CA ASP A 1050 -16.35 11.51 -39.95
C ASP A 1050 -15.92 11.86 -41.39
N LEU A 1051 -14.97 12.79 -41.54
CA LEU A 1051 -14.39 13.22 -42.82
C LEU A 1051 -13.70 12.06 -43.56
N VAL A 1052 -12.91 11.26 -42.85
CA VAL A 1052 -12.21 10.10 -43.43
C VAL A 1052 -13.20 9.02 -43.81
N TYR A 1053 -14.19 8.76 -42.97
CA TYR A 1053 -15.25 7.79 -43.26
C TYR A 1053 -16.01 8.19 -44.53
N GLN A 1054 -16.47 9.45 -44.64
CA GLN A 1054 -17.18 9.93 -45.82
C GLN A 1054 -16.32 9.87 -47.09
N PHE A 1055 -15.03 10.19 -46.99
CA PHE A 1055 -14.10 10.06 -48.10
C PHE A 1055 -14.01 8.60 -48.60
N LEU A 1056 -13.86 7.64 -47.67
CA LEU A 1056 -13.80 6.21 -47.98
C LEU A 1056 -15.12 5.67 -48.53
N VAL A 1057 -16.27 6.10 -48.00
CA VAL A 1057 -17.60 5.78 -48.56
C VAL A 1057 -17.74 6.32 -49.98
N GLY A 1058 -17.25 7.53 -50.23
CA GLY A 1058 -17.23 8.15 -51.56
C GLY A 1058 -16.34 7.41 -52.56
N LEU A 1059 -15.24 6.81 -52.10
CA LEU A 1059 -14.42 5.90 -52.90
C LEU A 1059 -15.08 4.53 -53.09
N ASN A 1060 -15.83 4.03 -52.12
CA ASN A 1060 -16.55 2.76 -52.25
C ASN A 1060 -17.69 2.84 -53.28
N LYS A 1061 -18.30 4.03 -53.43
CA LYS A 1061 -19.41 4.28 -54.37
C LYS A 1061 -18.95 4.61 -55.80
N LYS A 1062 -17.67 4.91 -56.02
CA LYS A 1062 -17.09 5.32 -57.33
C LYS A 1062 -16.23 4.22 -57.92
#